data_AF-A0A1G9XNV5-F1
#
_entry.id   AF-A0A1G9XNV5-F1
#
_cell.length_a   1.000
_cell.length_b   1.000
_cell.length_c   1.000
_cell.angle_alpha   90.00
_cell.angle_beta   90.00
_cell.angle_gamma   90.00
#
_symmetry.space_group_name_H-M   'P 1'
#
loop_
_entity.id
_entity.type
_entity.pdbx_description
1 polymer ?
#
loop_
_entity_poly.entity_id
_entity_poly.type
_entity_poly.pdbx_seq_one_letter_code
_entity_poly.pdbx_strand_id
1 'polypeptide(L)'
;MRVTPQGLSVSRKRFRRSPQAVLLLALVLIASAYLSLVPTSSHAATPQLLSQGKPATASSVQDAFTANAAVDGDTGTRWSSAAADPQWLQVDLGSVQPITQVVLNWETAYGKAFKIQTSNDAASWTDIYSTTTGTGGTQTLNVTGSGRYVRMYGTQRGTQWGYSLWEFQVYGGSGGGTPPATCGTTTAALGKPATASSVENDGTPASAAFDGNAGTRWSSAASDPQWIQVDLGSSQSICGAQLTWETAYAKAYQIQVSDNGSTWNTVYSTTSGAGGTENLSFTATGRYIRMYGTQRATQWGYSLWEFTVLTPGGTGTPPGGGNGDCPWVGSTAPVATRVSQVMAQMTNAEKVSILHGNNASSPYIGNINGIPSLCIPALGLQDGPHGVGDGLGGVTQMPSANASAATWDEALEQQYGAAIGAEFAGKGAQVALGPTLNIVRDPRWGRAFETFGEDPYLNGKMAAADIRGIQSQGVMAEMKHVAVYNIENPAGTVIVDNRTLQELYLPAFQAAVEQGSPAAAMCAYSVVNNVPACQNPALMNVGLYQQANFGGFITSDWGGTHSTQDSANAGLTVEMPNGYFYADFLAQAVANGTVSQATLDTMVSRLLTQYFAFGLFDKAPSGNRDATVTTAAHQQVALQGAEEGTVLLKNNGILPLSTSTTKSIAVIGWDGGAGVQTIGGGSATTTSSGTVWPITGIQNRTAGTGTTVTYNDATDLNSAVTLARTSDVAIVFASDNYGNEEHDTTTLDLPNNGGSSVADNDMIAQVAAANPHTIVVLNNNSAINMPWLNQVAGVFEAFYPGQEYGTAIASLLFGDVNPSGKLPVTFPKSLADVPANTAAQWPGTNGQVQYSEGLDVGYRWYDAKNITPLYPFGYGLSYTSYGFSNLQVGALSGGNATVHATVTNTGSRAGTDVVQLYVGDPASTGEPVHQLRGFQRVTLNPGQSQTVTFTVSTHDLAYWNTSSSNWTTAAGTYQILVGDSSRNLPLTGTVTVPTTVNGNLAASIAPKAAAAGTGTAAAPLTLSNPHGMSSPVHKKVDWALDGRTSGATYTATGLPPGISLAADGTFTGAASKAGTWTVTVTGRNTAGSQGSVTFVWTAI
;
A
#
# COMPACT_ATOMS: atom_id res chain seq x y z
N MET A 1 59.20 -22.10 42.71
CA MET A 1 60.52 -22.36 42.10
C MET A 1 60.31 -22.66 40.63
N ARG A 2 60.92 -21.86 39.74
CA ARG A 2 60.93 -22.03 38.28
C ARG A 2 61.76 -23.27 37.90
N VAL A 3 61.53 -23.85 36.72
CA VAL A 3 62.51 -24.03 35.61
C VAL A 3 61.78 -24.57 34.35
N THR A 4 61.75 -23.79 33.28
CA THR A 4 61.90 -24.18 31.86
C THR A 4 63.39 -24.01 31.48
N PRO A 5 63.97 -24.45 30.32
CA PRO A 5 63.39 -24.66 28.96
C PRO A 5 64.06 -25.79 28.11
N GLN A 6 63.74 -25.85 26.79
CA GLN A 6 64.46 -26.41 25.59
C GLN A 6 63.49 -27.24 24.72
N GLY A 7 63.48 -27.26 23.38
CA GLY A 7 64.37 -26.73 22.34
C GLY A 7 64.43 -27.71 21.14
N LEU A 8 63.89 -27.28 19.99
CA LEU A 8 64.29 -27.57 18.59
C LEU A 8 64.18 -28.96 17.89
N SER A 9 63.72 -28.85 16.62
CA SER A 9 64.18 -29.55 15.39
C SER A 9 63.60 -30.93 15.02
N VAL A 10 62.84 -30.99 13.90
CA VAL A 10 62.84 -32.17 13.01
C VAL A 10 62.86 -31.77 11.52
N SER A 11 63.75 -32.48 10.82
CA SER A 11 64.13 -32.44 9.41
C SER A 11 63.07 -32.99 8.44
N ARG A 12 63.09 -32.46 7.22
CA ARG A 12 62.39 -32.93 6.00
C ARG A 12 62.92 -34.29 5.52
N LYS A 13 62.02 -35.14 4.98
CA LYS A 13 62.23 -35.85 3.70
C LYS A 13 60.92 -36.41 3.09
N ARG A 14 60.54 -35.78 1.97
CA ARG A 14 59.93 -36.28 0.70
C ARG A 14 59.19 -37.63 0.68
N PHE A 15 57.93 -37.57 0.25
CA PHE A 15 57.28 -38.59 -0.60
C PHE A 15 57.07 -38.06 -2.04
N ARG A 16 57.26 -38.97 -2.99
CA ARG A 16 57.25 -38.79 -4.46
C ARG A 16 55.85 -38.43 -5.00
N ARG A 17 55.78 -37.50 -5.95
CA ARG A 17 54.58 -37.22 -6.76
C ARG A 17 54.50 -38.18 -7.94
N SER A 18 53.33 -38.81 -8.15
CA SER A 18 53.01 -39.54 -9.38
C SER A 18 52.55 -38.55 -10.48
N PRO A 19 52.66 -38.90 -11.78
CA PRO A 19 52.50 -37.96 -12.90
C PRO A 19 51.05 -37.61 -13.24
N GLN A 20 50.07 -38.16 -12.52
CA GLN A 20 48.65 -38.00 -12.87
C GLN A 20 48.06 -36.64 -12.44
N ALA A 21 48.71 -35.90 -11.55
CA ALA A 21 48.23 -34.59 -11.11
C ALA A 21 48.64 -33.42 -12.02
N VAL A 22 49.58 -33.63 -12.95
CA VAL A 22 50.05 -32.59 -13.88
C VAL A 22 49.31 -32.63 -15.22
N LEU A 23 48.77 -33.78 -15.62
CA LEU A 23 47.93 -33.87 -16.82
C LEU A 23 46.52 -33.28 -16.60
N LEU A 24 45.97 -33.37 -15.38
CA LEU A 24 44.67 -32.79 -15.03
C LEU A 24 44.71 -31.26 -14.87
N LEU A 25 45.87 -30.67 -14.52
CA LEU A 25 46.01 -29.20 -14.52
C LEU A 25 46.35 -28.63 -15.90
N ALA A 26 46.98 -29.39 -16.80
CA ALA A 26 47.24 -28.94 -18.17
C ALA A 26 46.00 -29.04 -19.09
N LEU A 27 45.09 -30.01 -18.85
CA LEU A 27 43.82 -30.11 -19.58
C LEU A 27 42.80 -29.04 -19.18
N VAL A 28 42.89 -28.50 -17.95
CA VAL A 28 42.01 -27.41 -17.48
C VAL A 28 42.52 -26.03 -17.93
N LEU A 29 43.83 -25.88 -18.19
CA LEU A 29 44.46 -24.62 -18.63
C LEU A 29 44.59 -24.46 -20.16
N ILE A 30 44.35 -25.51 -20.95
CA ILE A 30 44.30 -25.43 -22.44
C ILE A 30 42.85 -25.41 -22.96
N ALA A 31 41.86 -25.84 -22.16
CA ALA A 31 40.43 -25.62 -22.46
C ALA A 31 39.97 -24.15 -22.28
N SER A 32 40.84 -23.28 -21.77
CA SER A 32 40.55 -21.87 -21.47
C SER A 32 41.20 -20.86 -22.43
N ALA A 33 41.83 -21.31 -23.53
CA ALA A 33 42.54 -20.43 -24.46
C ALA A 33 42.24 -20.61 -25.97
N TYR A 34 41.30 -21.48 -26.38
CA TYR A 34 40.83 -21.56 -27.77
C TYR A 34 39.32 -21.86 -27.81
N LEU A 35 38.50 -20.81 -27.71
CA LEU A 35 37.20 -20.73 -28.38
C LEU A 35 36.79 -19.25 -28.52
N SER A 36 37.68 -18.46 -29.13
CA SER A 36 37.42 -17.08 -29.54
C SER A 36 36.87 -17.10 -30.96
N LEU A 37 35.53 -17.16 -31.08
CA LEU A 37 34.66 -16.69 -32.18
C LEU A 37 33.33 -17.47 -32.15
N VAL A 38 32.50 -17.17 -31.15
CA VAL A 38 31.05 -17.41 -31.24
C VAL A 38 30.41 -16.12 -30.74
N PRO A 39 29.55 -15.45 -31.54
CA PRO A 39 28.89 -14.23 -31.09
C PRO A 39 28.06 -14.54 -29.86
N THR A 40 28.24 -13.78 -28.78
CA THR A 40 27.40 -13.84 -27.60
C THR A 40 25.97 -13.50 -27.99
N SER A 41 25.10 -14.49 -27.92
CA SER A 41 23.65 -14.32 -27.99
C SER A 41 23.21 -13.34 -26.90
N SER A 42 22.48 -12.30 -27.29
CA SER A 42 21.70 -11.46 -26.38
C SER A 42 20.88 -12.33 -25.43
N HIS A 43 20.89 -12.04 -24.13
CA HIS A 43 19.85 -12.55 -23.23
C HIS A 43 18.50 -12.06 -23.77
N ALA A 44 17.70 -12.99 -24.29
CA ALA A 44 16.37 -12.70 -24.81
C ALA A 44 15.44 -12.31 -23.64
N ALA A 45 14.68 -11.23 -23.81
CA ALA A 45 13.59 -10.88 -22.91
C ALA A 45 12.62 -12.07 -22.77
N THR A 46 12.07 -12.27 -21.58
CA THR A 46 11.03 -13.28 -21.33
C THR A 46 9.89 -13.08 -22.34
N PRO A 47 9.50 -14.12 -23.12
CA PRO A 47 8.44 -13.98 -24.11
C PRO A 47 7.13 -13.49 -23.47
N GLN A 48 6.55 -12.41 -23.98
CA GLN A 48 5.29 -11.86 -23.50
C GLN A 48 4.13 -12.67 -24.07
N LEU A 49 3.16 -13.06 -23.23
CA LEU A 49 1.92 -13.68 -23.68
C LEU A 49 1.02 -12.63 -24.34
N LEU A 50 0.69 -12.83 -25.62
CA LEU A 50 -0.03 -11.86 -26.46
C LEU A 50 -1.51 -12.20 -26.67
N SER A 51 -1.90 -13.48 -26.58
CA SER A 51 -3.25 -13.94 -26.91
C SER A 51 -4.26 -13.87 -25.77
N GLN A 52 -3.82 -13.76 -24.51
CA GLN A 52 -4.75 -13.83 -23.36
C GLN A 52 -5.76 -12.67 -23.35
N GLY A 53 -7.04 -13.01 -23.19
CA GLY A 53 -8.18 -12.09 -23.21
C GLY A 53 -8.48 -11.46 -24.58
N LYS A 54 -7.85 -11.92 -25.66
CA LYS A 54 -8.03 -11.35 -27.01
C LYS A 54 -9.24 -11.98 -27.72
N PRO A 55 -9.91 -11.22 -28.63
CA PRO A 55 -11.00 -11.79 -29.42
C PRO A 55 -10.53 -12.96 -30.28
N ALA A 56 -11.26 -14.08 -30.20
CA ALA A 56 -11.00 -15.27 -30.97
C ALA A 56 -12.24 -15.72 -31.75
N THR A 57 -12.00 -16.28 -32.94
CA THR A 57 -13.03 -16.88 -33.80
C THR A 57 -12.58 -18.25 -34.28
N ALA A 58 -13.52 -19.09 -34.68
CA ALA A 58 -13.23 -20.44 -35.17
C ALA A 58 -14.11 -20.81 -36.36
N SER A 59 -13.68 -21.82 -37.11
CA SER A 59 -14.44 -22.37 -38.24
C SER A 59 -15.77 -23.01 -37.83
N SER A 60 -15.83 -23.54 -36.61
CA SER A 60 -17.05 -24.05 -35.99
C SER A 60 -16.89 -24.08 -34.48
N VAL A 61 -18.02 -24.19 -33.79
CA VAL A 61 -18.11 -24.33 -32.33
C VAL A 61 -19.07 -25.47 -32.04
N GLN A 62 -18.69 -26.37 -31.14
CA GLN A 62 -19.57 -27.38 -30.58
C GLN A 62 -20.20 -26.84 -29.29
N ASP A 63 -21.53 -26.75 -29.25
CA ASP A 63 -22.32 -26.29 -28.10
C ASP A 63 -21.81 -24.95 -27.52
N ALA A 64 -21.45 -24.90 -26.24
CA ALA A 64 -20.98 -23.70 -25.55
C ALA A 64 -19.44 -23.50 -25.59
N PHE A 65 -18.69 -24.39 -26.25
CA PHE A 65 -17.21 -24.39 -26.25
C PHE A 65 -16.63 -23.43 -27.29
N THR A 66 -16.84 -22.13 -27.07
CA THR A 66 -16.47 -21.06 -28.02
C THR A 66 -14.96 -20.86 -28.17
N ALA A 67 -14.55 -20.15 -29.24
CA ALA A 67 -13.14 -19.86 -29.49
C ALA A 67 -12.48 -18.99 -28.40
N ASN A 68 -13.23 -18.09 -27.76
CA ASN A 68 -12.72 -17.23 -26.69
C ASN A 68 -12.31 -18.02 -25.44
N ALA A 69 -12.92 -19.18 -25.23
CA ALA A 69 -12.62 -20.06 -24.10
C ALA A 69 -11.28 -20.80 -24.24
N ALA A 70 -10.56 -20.64 -25.35
CA ALA A 70 -9.19 -21.14 -25.49
C ALA A 70 -8.14 -20.03 -25.35
N VAL A 71 -8.53 -18.82 -24.98
CA VAL A 71 -7.62 -17.67 -24.82
C VAL A 71 -7.96 -16.83 -23.58
N ASP A 72 -8.81 -17.31 -22.69
CA ASP A 72 -9.24 -16.58 -21.48
C ASP A 72 -8.25 -16.75 -20.31
N GLY A 73 -7.36 -17.73 -20.38
CA GLY A 73 -6.38 -18.04 -19.35
C GLY A 73 -6.92 -18.96 -18.25
N ASP A 74 -8.14 -19.49 -18.43
CA ASP A 74 -8.73 -20.49 -17.54
C ASP A 74 -8.55 -21.90 -18.15
N THR A 75 -7.65 -22.69 -17.57
CA THR A 75 -7.41 -24.07 -18.03
C THR A 75 -8.60 -25.03 -17.83
N GLY A 76 -9.70 -24.57 -17.21
CA GLY A 76 -10.97 -25.29 -17.06
C GLY A 76 -11.99 -25.05 -18.16
N THR A 77 -11.77 -24.07 -19.04
CA THR A 77 -12.63 -23.74 -20.20
C THR A 77 -11.91 -24.11 -21.51
N ARG A 78 -12.67 -24.33 -22.60
CA ARG A 78 -12.06 -24.76 -23.88
C ARG A 78 -12.87 -24.37 -25.10
N TRP A 79 -12.18 -24.30 -26.24
CA TRP A 79 -12.79 -24.37 -27.56
C TRP A 79 -12.94 -25.83 -28.04
N SER A 80 -14.04 -26.15 -28.71
CA SER A 80 -14.24 -27.43 -29.41
C SER A 80 -14.86 -27.23 -30.80
N SER A 81 -14.34 -27.93 -31.81
CA SER A 81 -14.82 -27.87 -33.19
C SER A 81 -15.75 -29.03 -33.56
N ALA A 82 -16.46 -28.88 -34.68
CA ALA A 82 -17.10 -30.01 -35.36
C ALA A 82 -16.08 -31.09 -35.76
N ALA A 83 -16.55 -32.34 -35.84
CA ALA A 83 -15.74 -33.52 -36.22
C ALA A 83 -15.48 -33.60 -37.74
N ALA A 84 -14.85 -32.56 -38.30
CA ALA A 84 -14.50 -32.45 -39.72
C ALA A 84 -13.06 -31.94 -39.90
N ASP A 85 -12.50 -32.12 -41.10
CA ASP A 85 -11.21 -31.58 -41.51
C ASP A 85 -11.37 -30.76 -42.80
N PRO A 86 -10.81 -29.54 -42.90
CA PRO A 86 -10.05 -28.82 -41.87
C PRO A 86 -10.94 -28.09 -40.85
N GLN A 87 -10.37 -27.73 -39.70
CA GLN A 87 -10.96 -26.79 -38.73
C GLN A 87 -9.89 -25.83 -38.23
N TRP A 88 -10.28 -24.65 -37.76
CA TRP A 88 -9.34 -23.66 -37.27
C TRP A 88 -9.91 -22.83 -36.11
N LEU A 89 -9.00 -22.34 -35.27
CA LEU A 89 -9.22 -21.30 -34.27
C LEU A 89 -8.17 -20.21 -34.48
N GLN A 90 -8.62 -18.96 -34.51
CA GLN A 90 -7.76 -17.78 -34.68
C GLN A 90 -7.99 -16.77 -33.56
N VAL A 91 -6.94 -16.03 -33.23
CA VAL A 91 -6.95 -14.91 -32.28
C VAL A 91 -6.53 -13.63 -33.00
N ASP A 92 -7.22 -12.52 -32.73
CA ASP A 92 -6.84 -11.16 -33.14
C ASP A 92 -6.02 -10.48 -32.05
N LEU A 93 -4.72 -10.28 -32.29
CA LEU A 93 -3.81 -9.63 -31.35
C LEU A 93 -4.03 -8.10 -31.27
N GLY A 94 -4.88 -7.53 -32.12
CA GLY A 94 -5.22 -6.12 -32.20
C GLY A 94 -4.26 -5.28 -33.06
N SER A 95 -3.03 -5.74 -33.28
CA SER A 95 -2.03 -5.13 -34.17
C SER A 95 -1.02 -6.17 -34.64
N VAL A 96 -0.22 -5.88 -35.66
CA VAL A 96 0.81 -6.80 -36.16
C VAL A 96 1.91 -6.98 -35.11
N GLN A 97 2.06 -8.19 -34.58
CA GLN A 97 3.04 -8.52 -33.55
C GLN A 97 4.07 -9.52 -34.07
N PRO A 98 5.35 -9.43 -33.65
CA PRO A 98 6.32 -10.50 -33.85
C PRO A 98 5.99 -11.69 -32.96
N ILE A 99 5.93 -12.89 -33.54
CA ILE A 99 5.55 -14.13 -32.88
C ILE A 99 6.79 -15.02 -32.76
N THR A 100 7.13 -15.40 -31.54
CA THR A 100 8.33 -16.18 -31.21
C THR A 100 8.00 -17.58 -30.70
N GLN A 101 6.80 -17.79 -30.16
CA GLN A 101 6.37 -19.08 -29.64
C GLN A 101 4.85 -19.20 -29.63
N VAL A 102 4.35 -20.43 -29.79
CA VAL A 102 2.95 -20.78 -29.60
C VAL A 102 2.86 -22.03 -28.72
N VAL A 103 2.02 -21.99 -27.69
CA VAL A 103 1.72 -23.16 -26.84
C VAL A 103 0.28 -23.59 -27.10
N LEU A 104 0.12 -24.85 -27.51
CA LEU A 104 -1.18 -25.49 -27.70
C LEU A 104 -1.43 -26.43 -26.53
N ASN A 105 -2.46 -26.19 -25.73
CA ASN A 105 -2.88 -27.12 -24.70
C ASN A 105 -4.11 -27.89 -25.18
N TRP A 106 -3.89 -29.06 -25.77
CA TRP A 106 -4.97 -29.89 -26.32
C TRP A 106 -5.76 -30.61 -25.22
N GLU A 107 -7.05 -30.80 -25.47
CA GLU A 107 -7.82 -31.86 -24.82
C GLU A 107 -7.44 -33.23 -25.40
N THR A 108 -8.06 -34.32 -24.95
CA THR A 108 -7.97 -35.65 -25.58
C THR A 108 -8.20 -35.61 -27.10
N ALA A 109 -9.05 -34.72 -27.60
CA ALA A 109 -9.25 -34.46 -29.01
C ALA A 109 -8.26 -33.41 -29.56
N TYR A 110 -7.31 -33.84 -30.39
CA TYR A 110 -6.19 -33.03 -30.86
C TYR A 110 -5.94 -33.12 -32.37
N GLY A 111 -5.13 -32.21 -32.91
CA GLY A 111 -4.66 -32.25 -34.30
C GLY A 111 -3.43 -33.12 -34.51
N LYS A 112 -3.52 -34.14 -35.36
CA LYS A 112 -2.37 -34.93 -35.82
C LYS A 112 -1.61 -34.24 -36.94
N ALA A 113 -2.31 -33.59 -37.87
CA ALA A 113 -1.69 -32.68 -38.82
C ALA A 113 -2.31 -31.28 -38.72
N PHE A 114 -1.48 -30.26 -38.46
CA PHE A 114 -1.94 -28.88 -38.33
C PHE A 114 -0.82 -27.89 -38.70
N LYS A 115 -1.24 -26.65 -38.91
CA LYS A 115 -0.37 -25.50 -39.19
C LYS A 115 -0.62 -24.40 -38.17
N ILE A 116 0.41 -23.63 -37.86
CA ILE A 116 0.25 -22.30 -37.25
C ILE A 116 0.46 -21.28 -38.37
N GLN A 117 -0.49 -20.37 -38.52
CA GLN A 117 -0.46 -19.37 -39.57
C GLN A 117 -0.60 -17.96 -38.99
N THR A 118 0.04 -16.99 -39.64
CA THR A 118 -0.15 -15.57 -39.34
C THR A 118 -0.80 -14.84 -40.51
N SER A 119 -1.49 -13.74 -40.21
CA SER A 119 -2.09 -12.85 -41.20
C SER A 119 -2.18 -11.41 -40.67
N ASN A 120 -2.15 -10.42 -41.56
CA ASN A 120 -2.40 -9.02 -41.20
C ASN A 120 -3.88 -8.63 -41.37
N ASP A 121 -4.64 -9.37 -42.18
CA ASP A 121 -5.99 -9.03 -42.66
C ASP A 121 -7.03 -10.14 -42.40
N ALA A 122 -6.62 -11.25 -41.77
CA ALA A 122 -7.40 -12.48 -41.57
C ALA A 122 -7.89 -13.19 -42.86
N ALA A 123 -7.45 -12.75 -44.04
CA ALA A 123 -7.81 -13.33 -45.34
C ALA A 123 -6.62 -14.01 -46.01
N SER A 124 -5.46 -13.37 -45.98
CA SER A 124 -4.21 -13.84 -46.57
C SER A 124 -3.33 -14.45 -45.49
N TRP A 125 -3.10 -15.76 -45.54
CA TRP A 125 -2.44 -16.52 -44.48
C TRP A 125 -1.08 -17.05 -44.89
N THR A 126 -0.09 -16.89 -44.00
CA THR A 126 1.27 -17.42 -44.17
C THR A 126 1.53 -18.49 -43.10
N ASP A 127 2.02 -19.66 -43.53
CA ASP A 127 2.40 -20.74 -42.61
C ASP A 127 3.71 -20.37 -41.89
N ILE A 128 3.68 -20.34 -40.55
CA ILE A 128 4.87 -20.14 -39.71
C ILE A 128 5.28 -21.40 -38.96
N TYR A 129 4.44 -22.44 -39.01
CA TYR A 129 4.72 -23.80 -38.55
C TYR A 129 3.79 -24.81 -39.24
N SER A 130 4.28 -26.03 -39.47
CA SER A 130 3.45 -27.14 -39.96
C SER A 130 3.95 -28.48 -39.43
N THR A 131 3.04 -29.38 -39.08
CA THR A 131 3.36 -30.76 -38.70
C THR A 131 2.30 -31.73 -39.20
N THR A 132 2.68 -32.98 -39.41
CA THR A 132 1.79 -34.12 -39.74
C THR A 132 1.81 -35.22 -38.68
N THR A 133 2.57 -35.03 -37.60
CA THR A 133 2.79 -36.01 -36.54
C THR A 133 2.57 -35.41 -35.14
N GLY A 134 1.60 -34.51 -35.01
CA GLY A 134 1.16 -33.95 -33.73
C GLY A 134 0.77 -35.05 -32.75
N THR A 135 1.11 -34.85 -31.48
CA THR A 135 0.99 -35.87 -30.41
C THR A 135 -0.15 -35.61 -29.43
N GLY A 136 -0.80 -34.43 -29.50
CA GLY A 136 -1.74 -33.97 -28.47
C GLY A 136 -1.03 -33.50 -27.19
N GLY A 137 -1.78 -33.35 -26.11
CA GLY A 137 -1.29 -32.80 -24.83
C GLY A 137 -0.86 -31.34 -24.93
N THR A 138 0.04 -30.88 -24.05
CA THR A 138 0.61 -29.54 -24.16
C THR A 138 1.81 -29.54 -25.11
N GLN A 139 1.73 -28.80 -26.21
CA GLN A 139 2.77 -28.67 -27.23
C GLN A 139 3.28 -27.24 -27.28
N THR A 140 4.55 -27.04 -26.92
CA THR A 140 5.25 -25.76 -27.06
C THR A 140 6.00 -25.73 -28.39
N LEU A 141 5.67 -24.76 -29.24
CA LEU A 141 6.18 -24.61 -30.60
C LEU A 141 6.98 -23.32 -30.69
N ASN A 142 8.28 -23.43 -30.95
CA ASN A 142 9.09 -22.27 -31.29
C ASN A 142 8.86 -21.93 -32.76
N VAL A 143 8.38 -20.71 -33.01
CA VAL A 143 8.00 -20.26 -34.35
C VAL A 143 8.61 -18.89 -34.64
N THR A 144 8.65 -18.50 -35.90
CA THR A 144 9.12 -17.16 -36.26
C THR A 144 8.21 -16.61 -37.36
N GLY A 145 7.54 -15.51 -37.06
CA GLY A 145 6.68 -14.81 -38.00
C GLY A 145 6.13 -13.53 -37.41
N SER A 146 5.34 -12.80 -38.18
CA SER A 146 4.60 -11.64 -37.69
C SER A 146 3.19 -11.64 -38.24
N GLY A 147 2.24 -11.15 -37.46
CA GLY A 147 0.86 -10.99 -37.90
C GLY A 147 0.00 -10.35 -36.84
N ARG A 148 -1.12 -9.76 -37.26
CA ARG A 148 -2.18 -9.32 -36.35
C ARG A 148 -3.04 -10.51 -35.92
N TYR A 149 -3.31 -11.41 -36.84
CA TYR A 149 -4.07 -12.63 -36.59
C TYR A 149 -3.13 -13.82 -36.55
N VAL A 150 -3.34 -14.70 -35.57
CA VAL A 150 -2.63 -15.98 -35.47
C VAL A 150 -3.66 -17.08 -35.38
N ARG A 151 -3.53 -18.14 -36.17
CA ARG A 151 -4.47 -19.26 -36.13
C ARG A 151 -3.79 -20.62 -36.08
N MET A 152 -4.42 -21.53 -35.36
CA MET A 152 -4.19 -22.97 -35.50
C MET A 152 -5.13 -23.47 -36.60
N TYR A 153 -4.57 -24.05 -37.67
CA TYR A 153 -5.29 -24.61 -38.81
C TYR A 153 -5.07 -26.12 -38.88
N GLY A 154 -6.03 -26.87 -38.33
CA GLY A 154 -6.07 -28.32 -38.29
C GLY A 154 -6.46 -28.92 -39.63
N THR A 155 -5.69 -29.87 -40.13
CA THR A 155 -5.87 -30.54 -41.44
C THR A 155 -6.07 -32.04 -41.35
N GLN A 156 -5.72 -32.66 -40.23
CA GLN A 156 -6.03 -34.06 -39.92
C GLN A 156 -6.16 -34.25 -38.41
N ARG A 157 -7.30 -34.78 -37.95
CA ARG A 157 -7.56 -35.07 -36.53
C ARG A 157 -6.77 -36.29 -36.05
N GLY A 158 -6.35 -36.25 -34.79
CA GLY A 158 -5.69 -37.37 -34.11
C GLY A 158 -6.64 -38.40 -33.51
N THR A 159 -7.93 -38.06 -33.42
CA THR A 159 -9.01 -38.93 -32.94
C THR A 159 -10.22 -38.84 -33.90
N GLN A 160 -11.29 -39.60 -33.62
CA GLN A 160 -12.55 -39.49 -34.38
C GLN A 160 -13.33 -38.20 -34.10
N TRP A 161 -12.98 -37.48 -33.03
CA TRP A 161 -13.63 -36.25 -32.58
C TRP A 161 -13.05 -35.02 -33.29
N GLY A 162 -13.59 -33.82 -33.03
CA GLY A 162 -13.09 -32.55 -33.55
C GLY A 162 -11.72 -32.14 -33.00
N TYR A 163 -11.37 -30.87 -33.13
CA TYR A 163 -10.21 -30.26 -32.49
C TYR A 163 -10.66 -29.55 -31.22
N SER A 164 -9.91 -29.70 -30.13
CA SER A 164 -10.28 -29.13 -28.85
C SER A 164 -9.06 -28.62 -28.07
N LEU A 165 -9.07 -27.34 -27.69
CA LEU A 165 -7.96 -26.67 -27.01
C LEU A 165 -8.48 -26.07 -25.71
N TRP A 166 -7.89 -26.48 -24.59
CA TRP A 166 -8.02 -25.79 -23.31
C TRP A 166 -7.37 -24.41 -23.40
N GLU A 167 -6.21 -24.28 -24.04
CA GLU A 167 -5.51 -23.01 -24.20
C GLU A 167 -4.76 -22.91 -25.53
N PHE A 168 -4.80 -21.73 -26.14
CA PHE A 168 -4.12 -21.30 -27.36
C PHE A 168 -3.29 -20.05 -27.07
N GLN A 169 -2.07 -20.28 -26.60
CA GLN A 169 -1.19 -19.22 -26.13
C GLN A 169 -0.21 -18.80 -27.22
N VAL A 170 -0.17 -17.51 -27.55
CA VAL A 170 0.74 -16.94 -28.54
C VAL A 170 1.67 -15.97 -27.84
N TYR A 171 2.98 -16.18 -27.98
CA TYR A 171 4.02 -15.36 -27.34
C TYR A 171 4.87 -14.63 -28.38
N GLY A 172 5.32 -13.42 -28.02
CA GLY A 172 6.21 -12.58 -28.82
C GLY A 172 7.29 -11.89 -28.01
N GLY A 173 8.34 -11.41 -28.70
CA GLY A 173 9.38 -10.55 -28.12
C GLY A 173 9.15 -9.07 -28.49
N SER A 174 9.59 -8.14 -27.66
CA SER A 174 9.44 -6.69 -27.85
C SER A 174 10.23 -6.16 -29.06
N GLY A 175 9.76 -6.48 -30.26
CA GLY A 175 10.27 -5.98 -31.53
C GLY A 175 9.48 -4.74 -31.97
N GLY A 176 10.03 -3.56 -31.66
CA GLY A 176 10.04 -2.29 -32.43
C GLY A 176 8.93 -1.92 -33.43
N GLY A 177 7.70 -2.40 -33.30
CA GLY A 177 6.53 -1.80 -33.93
C GLY A 177 5.94 -0.79 -32.97
N THR A 178 5.83 0.47 -33.38
CA THR A 178 5.13 1.51 -32.63
C THR A 178 3.77 0.96 -32.17
N PRO A 179 3.44 0.98 -30.86
CA PRO A 179 2.09 0.65 -30.41
C PRO A 179 1.11 1.52 -31.21
N PRO A 180 -0.08 1.03 -31.62
CA PRO A 180 -1.09 1.92 -32.15
C PRO A 180 -1.30 3.00 -31.09
N ALA A 181 -1.08 4.25 -31.45
CA ALA A 181 -1.32 5.38 -30.57
C ALA A 181 -2.73 5.22 -29.98
N THR A 182 -2.83 5.13 -28.66
CA THR A 182 -4.10 5.08 -27.95
C THR A 182 -4.93 6.27 -28.39
N CYS A 183 -6.15 6.01 -28.82
CA CYS A 183 -7.08 7.07 -29.16
C CYS A 183 -7.24 8.07 -28.03
N GLY A 184 -7.20 9.36 -28.36
CA GLY A 184 -7.69 10.38 -27.45
C GLY A 184 -9.17 10.16 -27.17
N THR A 185 -9.65 10.66 -26.03
CA THR A 185 -11.07 10.62 -25.63
C THR A 185 -11.85 11.84 -26.14
N THR A 186 -11.16 12.84 -26.69
CA THR A 186 -11.78 14.05 -27.27
C THR A 186 -12.24 13.77 -28.70
N THR A 187 -13.51 14.07 -29.00
CA THR A 187 -14.04 13.91 -30.36
C THR A 187 -13.54 15.02 -31.28
N ALA A 188 -12.95 14.64 -32.42
CA ALA A 188 -12.58 15.58 -33.48
C ALA A 188 -13.79 16.15 -34.23
N ALA A 189 -14.98 15.58 -34.00
CA ALA A 189 -16.22 15.94 -34.67
C ALA A 189 -17.05 17.02 -33.93
N LEU A 190 -16.66 17.45 -32.72
CA LEU A 190 -17.46 18.38 -31.91
C LEU A 190 -17.68 19.72 -32.63
N GLY A 191 -18.96 20.08 -32.82
CA GLY A 191 -19.39 21.33 -33.45
C GLY A 191 -19.03 21.45 -34.94
N LYS A 192 -18.63 20.35 -35.59
CA LYS A 192 -18.21 20.37 -37.00
C LYS A 192 -19.41 20.31 -37.95
N PRO A 193 -19.28 20.82 -39.20
CA PRO A 193 -20.36 20.75 -40.19
C PRO A 193 -20.75 19.30 -40.47
N ALA A 194 -22.04 18.99 -40.28
CA ALA A 194 -22.59 17.66 -40.47
C ALA A 194 -23.74 17.65 -41.49
N THR A 195 -23.83 16.57 -42.25
CA THR A 195 -24.92 16.32 -43.20
C THR A 195 -25.41 14.88 -43.07
N ALA A 196 -26.65 14.63 -43.50
CA ALA A 196 -27.24 13.30 -43.47
C ALA A 196 -28.05 13.06 -44.74
N SER A 197 -28.35 11.79 -45.03
CA SER A 197 -29.22 11.39 -46.15
C SER A 197 -30.65 11.90 -46.01
N SER A 198 -31.14 12.01 -44.78
CA SER A 198 -32.44 12.59 -44.45
C SER A 198 -32.46 13.02 -42.98
N VAL A 199 -33.49 13.80 -42.62
CA VAL A 199 -33.85 14.13 -41.23
C VAL A 199 -35.32 13.80 -41.04
N GLU A 200 -35.70 13.32 -39.84
CA GLU A 200 -37.09 13.00 -39.52
C GLU A 200 -37.96 14.28 -39.51
N ASN A 201 -37.43 15.38 -38.96
CA ASN A 201 -38.03 16.72 -38.94
C ASN A 201 -36.97 17.76 -38.52
N ASP A 202 -37.32 19.05 -38.54
CA ASP A 202 -36.43 20.17 -38.21
C ASP A 202 -35.85 20.13 -36.78
N GLY A 203 -36.48 19.39 -35.86
CA GLY A 203 -36.02 19.24 -34.47
C GLY A 203 -34.97 18.15 -34.25
N THR A 204 -34.59 17.40 -35.29
CA THR A 204 -33.60 16.31 -35.21
C THR A 204 -32.53 16.40 -36.32
N PRO A 205 -31.85 17.57 -36.46
CA PRO A 205 -30.92 17.81 -37.55
C PRO A 205 -29.64 16.96 -37.41
N ALA A 206 -28.89 16.80 -38.51
CA ALA A 206 -27.63 16.05 -38.50
C ALA A 206 -26.58 16.62 -37.52
N SER A 207 -26.57 17.93 -37.31
CA SER A 207 -25.65 18.58 -36.36
C SER A 207 -25.85 18.15 -34.91
N ALA A 208 -27.05 17.68 -34.56
CA ALA A 208 -27.41 17.32 -33.20
C ALA A 208 -26.79 15.99 -32.72
N ALA A 209 -26.10 15.25 -33.60
CA ALA A 209 -25.30 14.08 -33.19
C ALA A 209 -23.81 14.42 -32.99
N PHE A 210 -23.43 15.70 -33.07
CA PHE A 210 -22.04 16.15 -32.96
C PHE A 210 -21.91 17.43 -32.12
N ASP A 211 -22.92 17.77 -31.32
CA ASP A 211 -22.95 19.00 -30.52
C ASP A 211 -22.52 18.79 -29.07
N GLY A 212 -22.30 17.54 -28.65
CA GLY A 212 -21.85 17.19 -27.30
C GLY A 212 -22.96 17.28 -26.26
N ASN A 213 -24.23 17.34 -26.69
CA ASN A 213 -25.38 17.46 -25.82
C ASN A 213 -26.21 16.17 -25.87
N ALA A 214 -26.15 15.39 -24.78
CA ALA A 214 -26.87 14.12 -24.65
C ALA A 214 -28.42 14.24 -24.66
N GLY A 215 -28.97 15.46 -24.71
CA GLY A 215 -30.41 15.72 -24.83
C GLY A 215 -30.91 15.98 -26.26
N THR A 216 -30.00 16.10 -27.23
CA THR A 216 -30.31 16.37 -28.65
C THR A 216 -29.85 15.20 -29.53
N ARG A 217 -30.50 14.98 -30.67
CA ARG A 217 -30.18 13.84 -31.55
C ARG A 217 -30.46 14.12 -33.01
N TRP A 218 -29.75 13.40 -33.88
CA TRP A 218 -30.17 13.21 -35.26
C TRP A 218 -31.11 12.02 -35.38
N SER A 219 -32.17 12.15 -36.19
CA SER A 219 -33.07 11.07 -36.59
C SER A 219 -33.22 11.04 -38.12
N SER A 220 -33.23 9.86 -38.74
CA SER A 220 -33.46 9.69 -40.18
C SER A 220 -34.91 9.34 -40.55
N ALA A 221 -35.24 9.39 -41.84
CA ALA A 221 -36.44 8.73 -42.38
C ALA A 221 -36.37 7.20 -42.19
N ALA A 222 -37.52 6.54 -42.08
CA ALA A 222 -37.66 5.09 -41.94
C ALA A 222 -37.51 4.32 -43.29
N SER A 223 -36.43 4.56 -44.03
CA SER A 223 -36.04 3.79 -45.23
C SER A 223 -34.56 3.36 -45.19
N ASP A 224 -34.20 2.19 -45.74
CA ASP A 224 -32.80 1.70 -45.74
C ASP A 224 -32.21 1.79 -47.15
N PRO A 225 -30.95 2.24 -47.31
CA PRO A 225 -30.00 2.69 -46.29
C PRO A 225 -30.16 4.18 -45.90
N GLN A 226 -29.61 4.57 -44.75
CA GLN A 226 -29.41 5.98 -44.37
C GLN A 226 -28.00 6.21 -43.86
N TRP A 227 -27.55 7.47 -43.88
CA TRP A 227 -26.25 7.84 -43.37
C TRP A 227 -26.24 9.22 -42.72
N ILE A 228 -25.30 9.40 -41.80
CA ILE A 228 -24.91 10.68 -41.21
C ILE A 228 -23.39 10.82 -41.28
N GLN A 229 -22.90 11.99 -41.67
CA GLN A 229 -21.49 12.28 -41.84
C GLN A 229 -21.09 13.64 -41.24
N VAL A 230 -19.80 13.78 -40.95
CA VAL A 230 -19.20 15.02 -40.45
C VAL A 230 -17.93 15.37 -41.23
N ASP A 231 -17.72 16.67 -41.52
CA ASP A 231 -16.49 17.22 -42.08
C ASP A 231 -15.55 17.69 -40.98
N LEU A 232 -14.43 16.99 -40.77
CA LEU A 232 -13.45 17.33 -39.73
C LEU A 232 -12.66 18.63 -40.05
N GLY A 233 -12.82 19.17 -41.26
CA GLY A 233 -12.20 20.41 -41.76
C GLY A 233 -10.87 20.18 -42.49
N SER A 234 -10.20 19.07 -42.23
CA SER A 234 -8.99 18.60 -42.94
C SER A 234 -8.86 17.08 -42.77
N SER A 235 -8.00 16.42 -43.56
CA SER A 235 -7.79 14.97 -43.39
C SER A 235 -7.08 14.70 -42.05
N GLN A 236 -7.69 13.87 -41.21
CA GLN A 236 -7.23 13.55 -39.86
C GLN A 236 -6.93 12.06 -39.76
N SER A 237 -5.92 11.69 -38.97
CA SER A 237 -5.76 10.30 -38.52
C SER A 237 -6.86 9.98 -37.52
N ILE A 238 -7.61 8.92 -37.75
CA ILE A 238 -8.74 8.46 -36.93
C ILE A 238 -8.38 7.08 -36.39
N CYS A 239 -8.63 6.83 -35.12
CA CYS A 239 -8.27 5.58 -34.46
C CYS A 239 -9.48 4.88 -33.81
N GLY A 240 -10.65 5.51 -33.86
CA GLY A 240 -11.90 4.91 -33.44
C GLY A 240 -13.10 5.85 -33.56
N ALA A 241 -14.26 5.35 -33.19
CA ALA A 241 -15.49 6.11 -33.06
C ALA A 241 -16.36 5.54 -31.93
N GLN A 242 -17.26 6.35 -31.39
CA GLN A 242 -18.32 5.88 -30.49
C GLN A 242 -19.66 6.33 -31.05
N LEU A 243 -20.62 5.40 -31.12
CA LEU A 243 -21.99 5.65 -31.53
C LEU A 243 -22.89 5.53 -30.30
N THR A 244 -23.58 6.61 -29.94
CA THR A 244 -24.56 6.62 -28.86
C THR A 244 -25.95 6.65 -29.46
N TRP A 245 -26.56 5.47 -29.60
CA TRP A 245 -27.86 5.30 -30.22
C TRP A 245 -29.02 5.67 -29.30
N GLU A 246 -30.11 6.12 -29.90
CA GLU A 246 -31.44 6.07 -29.29
C GLU A 246 -32.00 4.63 -29.42
N THR A 247 -33.21 4.37 -28.89
CA THR A 247 -33.93 3.11 -29.05
C THR A 247 -34.01 2.66 -30.52
N ALA A 248 -34.08 3.58 -31.48
CA ALA A 248 -34.03 3.31 -32.91
C ALA A 248 -32.59 3.28 -33.46
N TYR A 249 -31.98 2.09 -33.51
CA TYR A 249 -30.57 1.90 -33.89
C TYR A 249 -30.38 1.02 -35.14
N ALA A 250 -29.14 0.97 -35.64
CA ALA A 250 -28.77 0.10 -36.76
C ALA A 250 -28.38 -1.31 -36.31
N LYS A 251 -29.07 -2.32 -36.83
CA LYS A 251 -28.67 -3.73 -36.65
C LYS A 251 -27.50 -4.10 -37.57
N ALA A 252 -27.46 -3.54 -38.79
CA ALA A 252 -26.32 -3.65 -39.68
C ALA A 252 -25.89 -2.28 -40.19
N TYR A 253 -24.61 -1.96 -40.04
CA TYR A 253 -24.04 -0.68 -40.45
C TYR A 253 -22.54 -0.78 -40.74
N GLN A 254 -22.04 0.26 -41.39
CA GLN A 254 -20.63 0.46 -41.69
C GLN A 254 -20.17 1.83 -41.17
N ILE A 255 -18.91 1.91 -40.70
CA ILE A 255 -18.21 3.19 -40.57
C ILE A 255 -17.31 3.34 -41.79
N GLN A 256 -17.40 4.50 -42.42
CA GLN A 256 -16.65 4.80 -43.64
C GLN A 256 -15.94 6.14 -43.53
N VAL A 257 -14.77 6.26 -44.15
CA VAL A 257 -14.00 7.50 -44.24
C VAL A 257 -13.80 7.94 -45.69
N SER A 258 -13.58 9.22 -45.91
CA SER A 258 -13.32 9.82 -47.22
C SER A 258 -12.44 11.06 -47.09
N ASP A 259 -11.55 11.30 -48.06
CA ASP A 259 -10.80 12.57 -48.15
C ASP A 259 -11.59 13.68 -48.85
N ASN A 260 -12.55 13.33 -49.70
CA ASN A 260 -13.25 14.25 -50.61
C ASN A 260 -14.78 14.28 -50.43
N GLY A 261 -15.32 13.48 -49.52
CA GLY A 261 -16.76 13.39 -49.21
C GLY A 261 -17.60 12.65 -50.26
N SER A 262 -16.97 12.12 -51.33
CA SER A 262 -17.65 11.45 -52.45
C SER A 262 -17.21 10.00 -52.66
N THR A 263 -15.93 9.69 -52.42
CA THR A 263 -15.36 8.33 -52.52
C THR A 263 -15.13 7.79 -51.11
N TRP A 264 -15.76 6.66 -50.77
CA TRP A 264 -15.82 6.16 -49.38
C TRP A 264 -15.15 4.81 -49.22
N ASN A 265 -14.36 4.66 -48.15
CA ASN A 265 -13.72 3.41 -47.75
C ASN A 265 -14.31 2.93 -46.42
N THR A 266 -14.72 1.66 -46.35
CA THR A 266 -15.22 1.06 -45.11
C THR A 266 -14.08 0.67 -44.18
N VAL A 267 -14.14 1.14 -42.94
CA VAL A 267 -13.11 0.92 -41.90
C VAL A 267 -13.63 0.09 -40.72
N TYR A 268 -14.95 -0.05 -40.62
CA TYR A 268 -15.62 -0.97 -39.70
C TYR A 268 -16.96 -1.40 -40.29
N SER A 269 -17.37 -2.65 -40.05
CA SER A 269 -18.68 -3.16 -40.46
C SER A 269 -19.21 -4.17 -39.46
N THR A 270 -20.51 -4.15 -39.20
CA THR A 270 -21.20 -5.16 -38.38
C THR A 270 -22.58 -5.47 -38.94
N THR A 271 -23.06 -6.70 -38.73
CA THR A 271 -24.42 -7.17 -39.06
C THR A 271 -25.25 -7.51 -37.82
N SER A 272 -24.69 -7.28 -36.63
CA SER A 272 -25.30 -7.60 -35.34
C SER A 272 -25.07 -6.47 -34.33
N GLY A 273 -25.23 -5.21 -34.77
CA GLY A 273 -25.20 -4.04 -33.90
C GLY A 273 -26.17 -4.20 -32.73
N ALA A 274 -25.75 -3.79 -31.54
CA ALA A 274 -26.47 -4.01 -30.30
C ALA A 274 -27.32 -2.81 -29.85
N GLY A 275 -27.11 -1.62 -30.44
CA GLY A 275 -27.71 -0.38 -29.95
C GLY A 275 -27.03 0.11 -28.67
N GLY A 276 -27.63 1.09 -28.00
CA GLY A 276 -27.01 1.72 -26.82
C GLY A 276 -25.73 2.48 -27.17
N THR A 277 -24.71 2.41 -26.32
CA THR A 277 -23.39 3.02 -26.63
C THR A 277 -22.45 1.95 -27.19
N GLU A 278 -22.04 2.11 -28.45
CA GLU A 278 -21.13 1.20 -29.15
C GLU A 278 -19.77 1.87 -29.37
N ASN A 279 -18.71 1.33 -28.76
CA ASN A 279 -17.33 1.78 -28.93
C ASN A 279 -16.63 0.98 -30.02
N LEU A 280 -16.15 1.68 -31.05
CA LEU A 280 -15.60 1.10 -32.27
C LEU A 280 -14.11 1.47 -32.37
N SER A 281 -13.23 0.47 -32.42
CA SER A 281 -11.80 0.68 -32.59
C SER A 281 -11.35 0.28 -34.01
N PHE A 282 -10.73 1.22 -34.73
CA PHE A 282 -10.21 1.03 -36.08
C PHE A 282 -9.24 2.16 -36.42
N THR A 283 -8.21 1.91 -37.24
CA THR A 283 -7.31 2.99 -37.70
C THR A 283 -7.60 3.37 -39.15
N ALA A 284 -7.68 4.66 -39.41
CA ALA A 284 -8.03 5.23 -40.70
C ALA A 284 -7.44 6.63 -40.86
N THR A 285 -7.49 7.18 -42.07
CA THR A 285 -7.21 8.60 -42.32
C THR A 285 -8.27 9.11 -43.28
N GLY A 286 -8.82 10.28 -43.00
CA GLY A 286 -9.86 10.89 -43.82
C GLY A 286 -10.30 12.24 -43.28
N ARG A 287 -10.82 13.08 -44.17
CA ARG A 287 -11.43 14.36 -43.81
C ARG A 287 -12.88 14.22 -43.38
N TYR A 288 -13.59 13.28 -43.98
CA TYR A 288 -14.98 12.96 -43.70
C TYR A 288 -15.07 11.57 -43.09
N ILE A 289 -15.96 11.41 -42.14
CA ILE A 289 -16.35 10.11 -41.59
C ILE A 289 -17.87 10.03 -41.53
N ARG A 290 -18.42 8.85 -41.82
CA ARG A 290 -19.86 8.61 -41.79
C ARG A 290 -20.22 7.26 -41.18
N MET A 291 -21.39 7.22 -40.57
CA MET A 291 -22.12 5.99 -40.26
C MET A 291 -23.07 5.73 -41.44
N TYR A 292 -22.97 4.54 -42.04
CA TYR A 292 -23.81 4.10 -43.16
C TYR A 292 -24.63 2.88 -42.73
N GLY A 293 -25.88 3.13 -42.33
CA GLY A 293 -26.82 2.12 -41.85
C GLY A 293 -27.50 1.41 -43.01
N THR A 294 -27.41 0.07 -43.03
CA THR A 294 -27.93 -0.78 -44.11
C THR A 294 -29.10 -1.66 -43.69
N GLN A 295 -29.30 -1.85 -42.38
CA GLN A 295 -30.48 -2.52 -41.84
C GLN A 295 -30.82 -1.97 -40.46
N ARG A 296 -32.06 -1.48 -40.30
CA ARG A 296 -32.58 -1.06 -39.00
C ARG A 296 -32.86 -2.24 -38.06
N ALA A 297 -32.76 -1.97 -36.76
CA ALA A 297 -33.23 -2.89 -35.73
C ALA A 297 -34.73 -2.74 -35.41
N THR A 298 -35.35 -1.61 -35.77
CA THR A 298 -36.77 -1.29 -35.48
C THR A 298 -37.49 -0.83 -36.76
N GLN A 299 -38.81 -0.55 -36.65
CA GLN A 299 -39.60 0.00 -37.75
C GLN A 299 -39.34 1.50 -38.01
N TRP A 300 -38.62 2.18 -37.12
CA TRP A 300 -38.32 3.61 -37.15
C TRP A 300 -36.94 3.87 -37.75
N GLY A 301 -36.67 5.08 -38.27
CA GLY A 301 -35.36 5.46 -38.81
C GLY A 301 -34.18 5.30 -37.83
N TYR A 302 -32.95 5.55 -38.30
CA TYR A 302 -31.77 5.53 -37.44
C TYR A 302 -31.71 6.80 -36.60
N SER A 303 -31.33 6.68 -35.34
CA SER A 303 -31.33 7.80 -34.39
C SER A 303 -30.11 7.75 -33.47
N LEU A 304 -29.31 8.82 -33.45
CA LEU A 304 -28.06 8.95 -32.69
C LEU A 304 -28.11 10.19 -31.81
N TRP A 305 -27.94 9.98 -30.50
CA TRP A 305 -27.68 11.06 -29.54
C TRP A 305 -26.31 11.68 -29.80
N GLU A 306 -25.27 10.85 -29.99
CA GLU A 306 -23.91 11.33 -30.29
C GLU A 306 -23.16 10.39 -31.24
N PHE A 307 -22.29 10.97 -32.07
CA PHE A 307 -21.35 10.27 -32.93
C PHE A 307 -19.94 10.87 -32.75
N THR A 308 -19.18 10.23 -31.86
CA THR A 308 -17.84 10.61 -31.47
C THR A 308 -16.80 10.06 -32.45
N VAL A 309 -15.81 10.87 -32.86
CA VAL A 309 -14.71 10.49 -33.76
C VAL A 309 -13.38 10.70 -33.06
N LEU A 310 -12.60 9.63 -32.88
CA LEU A 310 -11.38 9.64 -32.07
C LEU A 310 -10.13 9.71 -32.95
N THR A 311 -9.15 10.55 -32.60
CA THR A 311 -7.87 10.68 -33.33
C THR A 311 -6.67 10.27 -32.46
N PRO A 312 -5.57 9.77 -33.06
CA PRO A 312 -4.29 9.55 -32.36
C PRO A 312 -3.72 10.85 -31.79
N GLY A 313 -3.35 10.87 -30.51
CA GLY A 313 -2.70 12.06 -29.92
C GLY A 313 -1.25 12.23 -30.38
N GLY A 314 -0.90 13.36 -31.01
CA GLY A 314 0.51 13.74 -31.26
C GLY A 314 0.78 14.97 -32.14
N THR A 315 1.09 16.10 -31.49
CA THR A 315 1.97 17.24 -31.87
C THR A 315 1.81 18.01 -33.19
N GLY A 316 1.47 19.31 -33.09
CA GLY A 316 1.71 20.32 -34.12
C GLY A 316 1.77 21.77 -33.57
N THR A 317 2.94 22.42 -33.64
CA THR A 317 3.23 23.85 -33.34
C THR A 317 2.94 24.78 -34.55
N PRO A 318 2.93 26.15 -34.48
CA PRO A 318 2.74 27.19 -33.41
C PRO A 318 1.62 28.23 -33.81
N PRO A 319 1.30 29.38 -33.13
CA PRO A 319 1.91 30.06 -31.98
C PRO A 319 0.95 30.42 -30.81
N GLY A 320 1.52 30.65 -29.62
CA GLY A 320 0.99 31.55 -28.58
C GLY A 320 -0.19 31.10 -27.72
N GLY A 321 0.09 30.72 -26.47
CA GLY A 321 -0.80 30.91 -25.31
C GLY A 321 -2.14 30.14 -25.28
N GLY A 322 -2.17 29.05 -24.51
CA GLY A 322 -3.40 28.44 -23.97
C GLY A 322 -4.23 27.63 -24.97
N ASN A 323 -4.03 26.31 -25.02
CA ASN A 323 -5.02 25.27 -25.38
C ASN A 323 -4.39 23.84 -25.42
N GLY A 324 -4.17 23.21 -24.27
CA GLY A 324 -4.12 21.74 -24.17
C GLY A 324 -2.79 21.00 -24.39
N ASP A 325 -1.69 21.67 -24.72
CA ASP A 325 -0.35 21.06 -24.65
C ASP A 325 0.18 21.20 -23.21
N CYS A 326 0.10 20.13 -22.43
CA CYS A 326 0.68 20.05 -21.09
C CYS A 326 2.08 19.41 -21.17
N PRO A 327 3.17 20.18 -21.35
CA PRO A 327 4.52 19.65 -21.59
C PRO A 327 5.07 18.85 -20.41
N TRP A 328 4.43 18.94 -19.25
CA TRP A 328 4.74 18.13 -18.07
C TRP A 328 4.11 16.74 -18.12
N VAL A 329 3.12 16.43 -18.94
CA VAL A 329 2.49 15.10 -19.02
C VAL A 329 3.39 14.13 -19.81
N GLY A 330 3.68 12.94 -19.27
CA GLY A 330 4.57 11.94 -19.89
C GLY A 330 6.04 12.38 -19.97
N SER A 331 6.39 13.50 -19.35
CA SER A 331 7.74 14.07 -19.35
C SER A 331 8.67 13.32 -18.42
N THR A 332 9.89 13.03 -18.89
CA THR A 332 10.96 12.43 -18.09
C THR A 332 11.78 13.47 -17.31
N ALA A 333 11.39 14.75 -17.35
CA ALA A 333 12.02 15.79 -16.55
C ALA A 333 11.86 15.51 -15.04
N PRO A 334 12.81 15.96 -14.19
CA PRO A 334 12.67 15.82 -12.75
C PRO A 334 11.34 16.40 -12.23
N VAL A 335 10.74 15.76 -11.22
CA VAL A 335 9.44 16.17 -10.64
C VAL A 335 9.40 17.67 -10.33
N ALA A 336 10.43 18.20 -9.67
CA ALA A 336 10.51 19.63 -9.34
C ALA A 336 10.44 20.54 -10.58
N THR A 337 11.02 20.11 -11.71
CA THR A 337 10.93 20.85 -12.97
C THR A 337 9.50 20.82 -13.51
N ARG A 338 8.85 19.65 -13.50
CA ARG A 338 7.46 19.50 -13.96
C ARG A 338 6.49 20.33 -13.12
N VAL A 339 6.64 20.31 -11.79
CA VAL A 339 5.89 21.18 -10.86
C VAL A 339 6.07 22.65 -11.23
N SER A 340 7.32 23.12 -11.42
CA SER A 340 7.58 24.52 -11.78
C SER A 340 6.94 24.92 -13.11
N GLN A 341 6.90 24.01 -14.09
CA GLN A 341 6.28 24.26 -15.39
C GLN A 341 4.76 24.41 -15.26
N VAL A 342 4.10 23.53 -14.51
CA VAL A 342 2.64 23.62 -14.28
C VAL A 342 2.31 24.90 -13.53
N MET A 343 3.00 25.16 -12.42
CA MET A 343 2.76 26.33 -11.59
C MET A 343 2.98 27.65 -12.32
N ALA A 344 3.90 27.69 -13.29
CA ALA A 344 4.11 28.86 -14.15
C ALA A 344 2.94 29.14 -15.09
N GLN A 345 2.07 28.15 -15.36
CA GLN A 345 0.85 28.31 -16.16
C GLN A 345 -0.40 28.53 -15.29
N MET A 346 -0.34 28.28 -13.98
CA MET A 346 -1.49 28.42 -13.09
C MET A 346 -1.76 29.88 -12.72
N THR A 347 -3.03 30.27 -12.83
CA THR A 347 -3.57 31.46 -12.19
C THR A 347 -3.71 31.25 -10.67
N ASN A 348 -3.83 32.33 -9.90
CA ASN A 348 -4.09 32.20 -8.45
C ASN A 348 -5.44 31.52 -8.14
N ALA A 349 -6.44 31.68 -9.00
CA ALA A 349 -7.72 30.98 -8.85
C ALA A 349 -7.57 29.46 -9.01
N GLU A 350 -6.80 29.03 -10.01
CA GLU A 350 -6.47 27.60 -10.22
C GLU A 350 -5.60 27.04 -9.07
N LYS A 351 -4.67 27.85 -8.55
CA LYS A 351 -3.88 27.47 -7.36
C LYS A 351 -4.78 27.22 -6.16
N VAL A 352 -5.71 28.12 -5.91
CA VAL A 352 -6.67 28.03 -4.80
C VAL A 352 -7.61 26.82 -4.97
N SER A 353 -8.10 26.55 -6.19
CA SER A 353 -9.14 25.53 -6.42
C SER A 353 -8.71 24.09 -6.13
N ILE A 354 -7.41 23.81 -6.07
CA ILE A 354 -6.87 22.47 -5.73
C ILE A 354 -6.46 22.35 -4.26
N LEU A 355 -6.60 23.41 -3.46
CA LEU A 355 -6.25 23.43 -2.03
C LEU A 355 -7.48 23.21 -1.13
N HIS A 356 -8.59 22.73 -1.69
CA HIS A 356 -9.76 22.39 -0.90
C HIS A 356 -10.58 21.27 -1.57
N GLY A 357 -11.32 20.52 -0.75
CA GLY A 357 -12.30 19.57 -1.23
C GLY A 357 -13.47 20.26 -1.94
N ASN A 358 -14.20 19.51 -2.77
CA ASN A 358 -15.34 20.01 -3.54
C ASN A 358 -16.70 19.75 -2.86
N ASN A 359 -16.69 19.29 -1.60
CA ASN A 359 -17.87 18.90 -0.80
C ASN A 359 -18.68 17.72 -1.38
N ALA A 360 -18.19 17.04 -2.42
CA ALA A 360 -18.78 15.80 -2.89
C ALA A 360 -18.33 14.64 -2.01
N SER A 361 -19.28 13.81 -1.57
CA SER A 361 -19.02 12.54 -0.88
C SER A 361 -19.02 11.34 -1.85
N SER A 362 -18.96 11.61 -3.14
CA SER A 362 -18.92 10.60 -4.21
C SER A 362 -18.05 11.10 -5.36
N PRO A 363 -17.20 10.24 -5.95
CA PRO A 363 -17.08 8.79 -5.69
C PRO A 363 -16.44 8.43 -4.33
N TYR A 364 -15.59 9.29 -3.77
CA TYR A 364 -14.91 9.02 -2.49
C TYR A 364 -15.36 9.98 -1.39
N ILE A 365 -15.01 9.74 -0.14
CA ILE A 365 -15.43 10.66 0.94
C ILE A 365 -14.78 12.05 0.85
N GLY A 366 -13.60 12.14 0.23
CA GLY A 366 -12.92 13.40 -0.09
C GLY A 366 -12.62 13.48 -1.57
N ASN A 367 -12.97 14.61 -2.21
CA ASN A 367 -12.69 14.81 -3.62
C ASN A 367 -12.15 16.22 -3.86
N ILE A 368 -11.03 16.33 -4.57
CA ILE A 368 -10.48 17.59 -5.07
C ILE A 368 -10.70 17.64 -6.57
N ASN A 369 -11.22 18.75 -7.08
CA ASN A 369 -11.45 18.93 -8.51
C ASN A 369 -10.12 19.00 -9.27
N GLY A 370 -10.07 18.36 -10.44
CA GLY A 370 -8.97 18.53 -11.38
C GLY A 370 -9.05 19.87 -12.12
N ILE A 371 -7.99 20.21 -12.84
CA ILE A 371 -7.93 21.36 -13.76
C ILE A 371 -7.60 20.81 -15.16
N PRO A 372 -8.62 20.47 -15.97
CA PRO A 372 -8.41 19.85 -17.28
C PRO A 372 -7.57 20.68 -18.24
N SER A 373 -7.69 22.02 -18.19
CA SER A 373 -6.89 22.94 -19.02
C SER A 373 -5.38 22.85 -18.77
N LEU A 374 -4.98 22.36 -17.60
CA LEU A 374 -3.59 22.15 -17.18
C LEU A 374 -3.25 20.65 -17.02
N CYS A 375 -4.13 19.77 -17.47
CA CYS A 375 -4.02 18.32 -17.29
C CYS A 375 -3.78 17.89 -15.83
N ILE A 376 -4.24 18.69 -14.86
CA ILE A 376 -4.16 18.34 -13.45
C ILE A 376 -5.35 17.41 -13.17
N PRO A 377 -5.12 16.14 -12.80
CA PRO A 377 -6.21 15.21 -12.53
C PRO A 377 -6.97 15.59 -11.25
N ALA A 378 -8.20 15.10 -11.13
CA ALA A 378 -8.91 15.11 -9.85
C ALA A 378 -8.23 14.14 -8.87
N LEU A 379 -8.46 14.34 -7.57
CA LEU A 379 -7.91 13.49 -6.51
C LEU A 379 -9.04 12.98 -5.62
N GLY A 380 -9.13 11.65 -5.49
CA GLY A 380 -10.03 10.96 -4.59
C GLY A 380 -9.30 10.47 -3.34
N LEU A 381 -9.84 10.81 -2.17
CA LEU A 381 -9.39 10.38 -0.85
C LEU A 381 -10.45 9.50 -0.22
N GLN A 382 -10.04 8.34 0.28
CA GLN A 382 -10.94 7.33 0.81
C GLN A 382 -10.38 6.74 2.10
N ASP A 383 -11.22 6.50 3.11
CA ASP A 383 -10.85 5.71 4.29
C ASP A 383 -10.65 4.23 3.94
N GLY A 384 -9.96 3.43 4.76
CA GLY A 384 -9.36 3.78 6.04
C GLY A 384 -8.07 2.99 6.34
N PRO A 385 -7.64 2.96 7.61
CA PRO A 385 -6.34 2.46 8.04
C PRO A 385 -6.20 0.94 8.13
N HIS A 386 -7.30 0.17 8.05
CA HIS A 386 -7.27 -1.30 8.08
C HIS A 386 -8.16 -1.97 7.02
N GLY A 387 -8.27 -1.31 5.88
CA GLY A 387 -9.10 -1.72 4.75
C GLY A 387 -9.73 -0.50 4.10
N VAL A 388 -10.28 -0.68 2.90
CA VAL A 388 -11.07 0.37 2.27
C VAL A 388 -12.40 0.51 3.03
N GLY A 389 -12.52 1.61 3.78
CA GLY A 389 -13.55 1.88 4.77
C GLY A 389 -14.85 2.49 4.23
N ASP A 390 -15.56 3.20 5.10
CA ASP A 390 -16.89 3.81 4.87
C ASP A 390 -17.94 2.86 4.28
N GLY A 391 -17.86 1.59 4.67
CA GLY A 391 -18.83 0.58 4.28
C GLY A 391 -18.74 0.13 2.81
N LEU A 392 -17.68 0.47 2.07
CA LEU A 392 -17.44 -0.08 0.74
C LEU A 392 -17.30 -1.61 0.82
N GLY A 393 -18.04 -2.33 -0.02
CA GLY A 393 -18.02 -3.80 -0.09
C GLY A 393 -17.02 -4.34 -1.12
N GLY A 394 -16.81 -5.66 -1.12
CA GLY A 394 -15.90 -6.33 -2.06
C GLY A 394 -14.41 -6.14 -1.75
N VAL A 395 -14.10 -5.91 -0.48
CA VAL A 395 -12.77 -5.59 0.07
C VAL A 395 -12.45 -6.55 1.22
N THR A 396 -11.19 -6.60 1.63
CA THR A 396 -10.74 -7.43 2.74
C THR A 396 -10.82 -6.65 4.05
N GLN A 397 -11.57 -7.16 5.03
CA GLN A 397 -11.56 -6.64 6.39
C GLN A 397 -10.33 -7.20 7.13
N MET A 398 -9.27 -6.41 7.18
CA MET A 398 -8.02 -6.80 7.84
C MET A 398 -8.15 -6.77 9.37
N PRO A 399 -7.24 -7.41 10.11
CA PRO A 399 -7.07 -7.13 11.53
C PRO A 399 -6.86 -5.63 11.77
N SER A 400 -7.42 -5.10 12.86
CA SER A 400 -7.18 -3.73 13.31
C SER A 400 -5.69 -3.44 13.56
N ALA A 401 -5.31 -2.17 13.59
CA ALA A 401 -3.90 -1.77 13.66
C ALA A 401 -3.21 -2.19 14.97
N ASN A 402 -3.94 -2.28 16.08
CA ASN A 402 -3.37 -2.82 17.32
C ASN A 402 -3.23 -4.35 17.27
N ALA A 403 -4.13 -5.06 16.58
CA ALA A 403 -3.99 -6.48 16.29
C ALA A 403 -2.79 -6.74 15.37
N SER A 404 -2.58 -5.92 14.33
CA SER A 404 -1.42 -6.02 13.44
C SER A 404 -0.13 -5.64 14.17
N ALA A 405 -0.13 -4.59 15.00
CA ALA A 405 0.99 -4.22 15.85
C ALA A 405 1.38 -5.34 16.82
N ALA A 406 0.40 -6.12 17.31
CA ALA A 406 0.67 -7.24 18.20
C ALA A 406 1.51 -8.36 17.53
N THR A 407 1.67 -8.36 16.21
CA THR A 407 2.63 -9.23 15.51
C THR A 407 4.09 -8.82 15.74
N TRP A 408 4.34 -7.52 15.96
CA TRP A 408 5.67 -6.91 16.00
C TRP A 408 6.53 -7.31 14.78
N ASP A 409 5.90 -7.34 13.60
CA ASP A 409 6.51 -7.75 12.34
C ASP A 409 6.35 -6.68 11.26
N GLU A 410 7.41 -5.87 11.05
CA GLU A 410 7.45 -4.87 9.98
C GLU A 410 7.30 -5.48 8.57
N ALA A 411 7.70 -6.74 8.37
CA ALA A 411 7.60 -7.37 7.06
C ALA A 411 6.18 -7.85 6.76
N LEU A 412 5.46 -8.32 7.77
CA LEU A 412 4.03 -8.63 7.66
C LEU A 412 3.21 -7.35 7.50
N GLU A 413 3.52 -6.29 8.27
CA GLU A 413 2.85 -4.99 8.16
C GLU A 413 3.03 -4.34 6.78
N GLN A 414 4.20 -4.50 6.17
CA GLN A 414 4.40 -4.04 4.79
C GLN A 414 3.56 -4.83 3.77
N GLN A 415 3.34 -6.14 3.98
CA GLN A 415 2.46 -6.94 3.14
C GLN A 415 0.99 -6.57 3.35
N TYR A 416 0.61 -6.31 4.60
CA TYR A 416 -0.68 -5.76 5.00
C TYR A 416 -0.97 -4.44 4.27
N GLY A 417 -0.06 -3.47 4.34
CA GLY A 417 -0.21 -2.20 3.64
C GLY A 417 -0.24 -2.37 2.12
N ALA A 418 0.53 -3.31 1.56
CA ALA A 418 0.50 -3.59 0.13
C ALA A 418 -0.85 -4.19 -0.32
N ALA A 419 -1.47 -5.05 0.48
CA ALA A 419 -2.79 -5.59 0.19
C ALA A 419 -3.86 -4.48 0.23
N ILE A 420 -3.86 -3.65 1.28
CA ILE A 420 -4.80 -2.52 1.40
C ILE A 420 -4.59 -1.51 0.27
N GLY A 421 -3.34 -1.14 -0.03
CA GLY A 421 -3.00 -0.24 -1.14
C GLY A 421 -3.46 -0.77 -2.50
N ALA A 422 -3.38 -2.08 -2.73
CA ALA A 422 -3.86 -2.70 -3.97
C ALA A 422 -5.39 -2.62 -4.07
N GLU A 423 -6.10 -2.74 -2.94
CA GLU A 423 -7.55 -2.59 -2.89
C GLU A 423 -7.97 -1.14 -3.12
N PHE A 424 -7.31 -0.15 -2.51
CA PHE A 424 -7.53 1.27 -2.83
C PHE A 424 -7.31 1.58 -4.31
N ALA A 425 -6.21 1.08 -4.89
CA ALA A 425 -5.91 1.24 -6.31
C ALA A 425 -6.98 0.57 -7.19
N GLY A 426 -7.42 -0.64 -6.84
CA GLY A 426 -8.47 -1.37 -7.53
C GLY A 426 -9.83 -0.66 -7.44
N LYS A 427 -10.09 0.03 -6.33
CA LYS A 427 -11.27 0.90 -6.12
C LYS A 427 -11.14 2.26 -6.81
N GLY A 428 -9.94 2.61 -7.29
CA GLY A 428 -9.66 3.84 -8.01
C GLY A 428 -9.45 5.07 -7.13
N ALA A 429 -9.26 4.91 -5.82
CA ALA A 429 -8.88 6.00 -4.91
C ALA A 429 -7.38 6.31 -5.07
N GLN A 430 -7.00 7.59 -4.96
CA GLN A 430 -5.60 8.02 -5.09
C GLN A 430 -4.92 8.19 -3.73
N VAL A 431 -5.69 8.48 -2.67
CA VAL A 431 -5.19 8.64 -1.31
C VAL A 431 -5.93 7.68 -0.37
N ALA A 432 -5.15 6.90 0.38
CA ALA A 432 -5.62 6.09 1.49
C ALA A 432 -5.46 6.90 2.79
N LEU A 433 -6.57 7.14 3.48
CA LEU A 433 -6.60 7.92 4.73
C LEU A 433 -6.16 7.07 5.93
N GLY A 434 -4.87 6.72 5.93
CA GLY A 434 -4.21 5.97 6.98
C GLY A 434 -2.72 5.76 6.69
N PRO A 435 -1.97 5.22 7.66
CA PRO A 435 -2.45 4.70 8.96
C PRO A 435 -2.69 5.77 10.04
N THR A 436 -3.27 5.35 11.17
CA THR A 436 -3.43 6.18 12.39
C THR A 436 -2.30 5.93 13.40
N LEU A 437 -1.60 6.98 13.81
CA LEU A 437 -0.32 6.92 14.56
C LEU A 437 -0.41 7.46 15.99
N ASN A 438 -1.51 8.12 16.36
CA ASN A 438 -1.71 8.64 17.72
C ASN A 438 -1.54 7.52 18.74
N ILE A 439 -0.68 7.70 19.75
CA ILE A 439 -0.45 6.66 20.74
C ILE A 439 -1.70 6.37 21.59
N VAL A 440 -1.86 5.13 22.05
CA VAL A 440 -2.86 4.79 23.07
C VAL A 440 -2.39 5.35 24.42
N ARG A 441 -2.79 6.59 24.71
CA ARG A 441 -2.51 7.26 25.99
C ARG A 441 -3.30 6.60 27.13
N ASP A 442 -4.55 6.28 26.85
CA ASP A 442 -5.48 5.66 27.79
C ASP A 442 -6.32 4.63 27.03
N PRO A 443 -6.54 3.42 27.57
CA PRO A 443 -7.31 2.38 26.89
C PRO A 443 -8.78 2.73 26.68
N ARG A 444 -9.30 3.77 27.33
CA ARG A 444 -10.68 4.25 27.12
C ARG A 444 -10.90 4.97 25.79
N TRP A 445 -9.84 5.34 25.09
CA TRP A 445 -9.95 6.09 23.84
C TRP A 445 -10.70 5.31 22.76
N GLY A 446 -11.75 5.92 22.20
CA GLY A 446 -12.66 5.28 21.25
C GLY A 446 -11.99 4.69 20.00
N ARG A 447 -10.88 5.27 19.56
CA ARG A 447 -10.12 4.87 18.37
C ARG A 447 -8.81 4.16 18.67
N ALA A 448 -8.66 3.59 19.88
CA ALA A 448 -7.45 2.85 20.25
C ALA A 448 -7.18 1.63 19.34
N PHE A 449 -8.22 1.01 18.78
CA PHE A 449 -8.11 -0.07 17.78
C PHE A 449 -7.51 0.38 16.45
N GLU A 450 -7.67 1.66 16.12
CA GLU A 450 -7.28 2.21 14.83
C GLU A 450 -5.77 2.50 14.76
N THR A 451 -5.09 2.53 15.90
CA THR A 451 -3.65 2.76 16.00
C THR A 451 -2.89 1.52 16.44
N PHE A 452 -1.56 1.61 16.43
CA PHE A 452 -0.67 0.48 16.72
C PHE A 452 -0.49 0.21 18.23
N GLY A 453 -0.54 1.21 19.11
CA GLY A 453 -0.31 0.97 20.55
C GLY A 453 0.17 2.19 21.34
N GLU A 454 0.72 1.94 22.53
CA GLU A 454 1.10 2.97 23.51
C GLU A 454 2.55 3.48 23.39
N ASP A 455 3.39 2.83 22.57
CA ASP A 455 4.81 3.15 22.44
C ASP A 455 5.15 3.82 21.10
N PRO A 456 5.80 5.00 21.10
CA PRO A 456 6.08 5.73 19.86
C PRO A 456 7.08 5.02 18.94
N TYR A 457 8.01 4.20 19.48
CA TYR A 457 8.97 3.48 18.66
C TYR A 457 8.29 2.34 17.90
N LEU A 458 7.44 1.55 18.58
CA LEU A 458 6.65 0.51 17.93
C LEU A 458 5.72 1.12 16.87
N ASN A 459 4.94 2.15 17.23
CA ASN A 459 4.02 2.80 16.30
C ASN A 459 4.73 3.35 15.07
N GLY A 460 5.89 4.00 15.24
CA GLY A 460 6.68 4.53 14.12
C GLY A 460 7.20 3.45 13.17
N LYS A 461 7.62 2.29 13.68
CA LYS A 461 8.10 1.16 12.86
C LYS A 461 6.98 0.51 12.07
N MET A 462 5.85 0.22 12.71
CA MET A 462 4.69 -0.38 12.05
C MET A 462 4.11 0.58 11.00
N ALA A 463 3.90 1.86 11.36
CA ALA A 463 3.41 2.87 10.42
C ALA A 463 4.31 3.04 9.19
N ALA A 464 5.64 3.08 9.39
CA ALA A 464 6.57 3.18 8.27
C ALA A 464 6.49 1.96 7.34
N ALA A 465 6.28 0.77 7.87
CA ALA A 465 6.09 -0.45 7.09
C ALA A 465 4.79 -0.41 6.28
N ASP A 466 3.67 -0.06 6.92
CA ASP A 466 2.36 0.07 6.28
C ASP A 466 2.38 1.11 5.15
N ILE A 467 2.91 2.31 5.42
CA ILE A 467 3.08 3.38 4.43
C ILE A 467 3.89 2.89 3.21
N ARG A 468 5.00 2.17 3.41
CA ARG A 468 5.76 1.60 2.29
C ARG A 468 4.95 0.57 1.51
N GLY A 469 4.14 -0.22 2.21
CA GLY A 469 3.20 -1.18 1.63
C GLY A 469 2.19 -0.49 0.72
N ILE A 470 1.41 0.44 1.26
CA ILE A 470 0.36 1.19 0.54
C ILE A 470 0.95 1.88 -0.70
N GLN A 471 2.03 2.64 -0.50
CA GLN A 471 2.63 3.43 -1.57
C GLN A 471 3.29 2.61 -2.67
N SER A 472 3.68 1.36 -2.38
CA SER A 472 4.21 0.45 -3.40
C SER A 472 3.18 0.11 -4.49
N GLN A 473 1.89 0.32 -4.22
CA GLN A 473 0.79 0.08 -5.15
C GLN A 473 0.38 1.32 -5.94
N GLY A 474 1.09 2.45 -5.78
CA GLY A 474 0.79 3.70 -6.47
C GLY A 474 -0.34 4.52 -5.84
N VAL A 475 -0.72 4.21 -4.60
CA VAL A 475 -1.68 4.97 -3.78
C VAL A 475 -0.91 5.80 -2.76
N MET A 476 -1.29 7.06 -2.56
CA MET A 476 -0.70 7.93 -1.54
C MET A 476 -1.19 7.51 -0.15
N ALA A 477 -0.26 7.24 0.78
CA ALA A 477 -0.63 7.04 2.18
C ALA A 477 -0.70 8.40 2.89
N GLU A 478 -1.73 8.58 3.72
CA GLU A 478 -1.97 9.79 4.52
C GLU A 478 -1.91 9.46 6.01
N MET A 479 -0.76 9.68 6.65
CA MET A 479 -0.61 9.42 8.08
C MET A 479 -1.49 10.37 8.92
N LYS A 480 -2.21 9.84 9.91
CA LYS A 480 -3.17 10.63 10.71
C LYS A 480 -3.11 10.27 12.20
N HIS A 481 -3.60 11.08 13.14
CA HIS A 481 -4.02 12.47 13.03
C HIS A 481 -2.99 13.33 13.76
N VAL A 482 -2.30 14.22 13.05
CA VAL A 482 -1.21 15.04 13.57
C VAL A 482 -1.79 16.21 14.37
N ALA A 483 -1.65 16.30 15.69
CA ALA A 483 -1.15 15.32 16.65
C ALA A 483 -1.97 15.44 17.94
N VAL A 484 -1.66 14.64 18.97
CA VAL A 484 -2.28 14.74 20.32
C VAL A 484 -3.81 14.58 20.28
N TYR A 485 -4.29 13.68 19.42
CA TYR A 485 -5.68 13.27 19.34
C TYR A 485 -5.82 11.87 19.93
N ASN A 486 -6.01 11.81 21.25
CA ASN A 486 -6.01 10.59 22.04
C ASN A 486 -7.26 10.48 22.94
N ILE A 487 -8.28 11.30 22.63
CA ILE A 487 -9.60 11.41 23.28
C ILE A 487 -10.54 11.88 22.18
N GLU A 488 -11.67 11.20 21.96
CA GLU A 488 -12.64 11.61 20.95
C GLU A 488 -13.36 12.91 21.36
N ASN A 489 -13.76 13.02 22.63
CA ASN A 489 -14.49 14.18 23.16
C ASN A 489 -13.78 14.84 24.35
N PRO A 490 -12.66 15.55 24.13
CA PRO A 490 -12.00 16.27 25.21
C PRO A 490 -12.88 17.41 25.73
N ALA A 491 -12.79 17.71 27.03
CA ALA A 491 -13.54 18.81 27.64
C ALA A 491 -13.10 20.21 27.16
N GLY A 492 -12.08 20.29 26.30
CA GLY A 492 -11.57 21.51 25.68
C GLY A 492 -10.12 21.32 25.20
N THR A 493 -9.25 22.31 25.42
CA THR A 493 -7.86 22.23 24.93
C THR A 493 -7.03 21.22 25.73
N VAL A 494 -6.21 20.46 25.03
CA VAL A 494 -5.18 19.59 25.61
C VAL A 494 -3.95 20.42 25.93
N ILE A 495 -3.53 20.38 27.20
CA ILE A 495 -2.31 21.02 27.70
C ILE A 495 -1.22 19.95 27.80
N VAL A 496 -0.16 20.12 27.01
CA VAL A 496 0.98 19.20 26.93
C VAL A 496 2.28 19.99 26.92
N ASP A 497 3.25 19.59 27.73
CA ASP A 497 4.54 20.25 27.75
C ASP A 497 5.39 19.89 26.51
N ASN A 498 6.34 20.76 26.16
CA ASN A 498 7.11 20.62 24.93
C ASN A 498 8.01 19.37 24.92
N ARG A 499 8.48 18.88 26.08
CA ARG A 499 9.30 17.67 26.14
C ARG A 499 8.46 16.45 25.79
N THR A 500 7.30 16.32 26.43
CA THR A 500 6.37 15.22 26.15
C THR A 500 5.87 15.26 24.71
N LEU A 501 5.60 16.44 24.16
CA LEU A 501 5.24 16.56 22.74
C LEU A 501 6.33 15.99 21.82
N GLN A 502 7.60 16.35 22.06
CA GLN A 502 8.75 15.98 21.23
C GLN A 502 9.21 14.54 21.39
N GLU A 503 9.03 13.94 22.57
CA GLU A 503 9.51 12.58 22.87
C GLU A 503 8.41 11.50 22.82
N LEU A 504 7.13 11.89 22.78
CA LEU A 504 6.03 10.93 22.86
C LEU A 504 4.99 11.08 21.74
N TYR A 505 4.51 12.29 21.46
CA TYR A 505 3.36 12.49 20.56
C TYR A 505 3.74 12.79 19.11
N LEU A 506 4.94 13.31 18.85
CA LEU A 506 5.48 13.53 17.51
C LEU A 506 6.36 12.39 16.96
N PRO A 507 7.13 11.62 17.76
CA PRO A 507 8.13 10.70 17.20
C PRO A 507 7.60 9.62 16.27
N ALA A 508 6.38 9.10 16.50
CA ALA A 508 5.80 8.11 15.59
C ALA A 508 5.59 8.72 14.18
N PHE A 509 5.08 9.95 14.10
CA PHE A 509 4.93 10.68 12.84
C PHE A 509 6.29 11.01 12.22
N GLN A 510 7.27 11.44 13.03
CA GLN A 510 8.61 11.76 12.55
C GLN A 510 9.31 10.52 11.97
N ALA A 511 9.23 9.39 12.67
CA ALA A 511 9.75 8.10 12.21
C ALA A 511 9.02 7.63 10.94
N ALA A 512 7.71 7.80 10.85
CA ALA A 512 6.94 7.49 9.65
C ALA A 512 7.39 8.34 8.45
N VAL A 513 7.67 9.63 8.65
CA VAL A 513 8.23 10.50 7.60
C VAL A 513 9.60 10.03 7.15
N GLU A 514 10.51 9.79 8.09
CA GLU A 514 11.89 9.43 7.81
C GLU A 514 12.02 8.04 7.17
N GLN A 515 11.21 7.07 7.58
CA GLN A 515 11.37 5.65 7.22
C GLN A 515 10.30 5.14 6.25
N GLY A 516 9.12 5.78 6.24
CA GLY A 516 7.99 5.45 5.37
C GLY A 516 7.82 6.44 4.21
N SER A 517 8.19 7.70 4.41
CA SER A 517 8.02 8.79 3.44
C SER A 517 6.57 8.90 2.92
N PRO A 518 5.58 9.16 3.79
CA PRO A 518 4.19 9.30 3.40
C PRO A 518 4.02 10.50 2.45
N ALA A 519 3.12 10.34 1.49
CA ALA A 519 2.77 11.37 0.52
C ALA A 519 1.94 12.50 1.17
N ALA A 520 1.14 12.17 2.17
CA ALA A 520 0.26 13.10 2.85
C ALA A 520 0.23 12.88 4.36
N ALA A 521 -0.27 13.88 5.08
CA ALA A 521 -0.61 13.76 6.49
C ALA A 521 -1.91 14.50 6.78
N MET A 522 -2.68 14.04 7.75
CA MET A 522 -3.92 14.70 8.18
C MET A 522 -3.70 15.35 9.54
N CYS A 523 -3.99 16.65 9.67
CA CYS A 523 -3.98 17.31 10.97
C CYS A 523 -5.27 17.04 11.75
N ALA A 524 -5.17 16.88 13.07
CA ALA A 524 -6.25 16.42 13.93
C ALA A 524 -7.29 17.49 14.30
N TYR A 525 -8.40 17.04 14.91
CA TYR A 525 -9.39 17.91 15.56
C TYR A 525 -8.90 18.55 16.88
N SER A 526 -7.85 17.99 17.49
CA SER A 526 -7.40 18.41 18.83
C SER A 526 -7.04 19.90 18.88
N VAL A 527 -7.37 20.55 20.00
CA VAL A 527 -6.87 21.89 20.32
C VAL A 527 -5.72 21.76 21.30
N VAL A 528 -4.49 21.93 20.82
CA VAL A 528 -3.27 21.68 21.60
C VAL A 528 -2.67 23.00 22.07
N ASN A 529 -2.51 23.16 23.39
CA ASN A 529 -1.99 24.38 24.02
C ASN A 529 -2.71 25.66 23.53
N ASN A 530 -4.04 25.60 23.46
CA ASN A 530 -4.96 26.64 22.97
C ASN A 530 -4.91 26.93 21.46
N VAL A 531 -4.25 26.09 20.65
CA VAL A 531 -4.17 26.26 19.20
C VAL A 531 -4.70 24.98 18.51
N PRO A 532 -5.75 25.07 17.66
CA PRO A 532 -6.22 23.92 16.90
C PRO A 532 -5.11 23.30 16.05
N ALA A 533 -5.03 21.96 15.98
CA ALA A 533 -3.90 21.28 15.37
C ALA A 533 -3.67 21.67 13.90
N CYS A 534 -4.76 21.84 13.12
CA CYS A 534 -4.73 22.32 11.74
C CYS A 534 -4.32 23.80 11.55
N GLN A 535 -4.01 24.52 12.63
CA GLN A 535 -3.36 25.83 12.57
C GLN A 535 -2.20 25.95 13.56
N ASN A 536 -1.67 24.83 14.03
CA ASN A 536 -0.60 24.81 15.02
C ASN A 536 0.78 24.67 14.35
N PRO A 537 1.58 25.75 14.28
CA PRO A 537 2.89 25.71 13.63
C PRO A 537 3.89 24.83 14.39
N ALA A 538 3.70 24.58 15.69
CA ALA A 538 4.58 23.69 16.44
C ALA A 538 4.43 22.23 15.97
N LEU A 539 3.23 21.83 15.54
CA LEU A 539 2.95 20.48 15.06
C LEU A 539 3.32 20.33 13.59
N MET A 540 2.83 21.22 12.72
CA MET A 540 2.99 21.08 11.27
C MET A 540 4.33 21.64 10.78
N ASN A 541 4.55 22.96 10.89
CA ASN A 541 5.77 23.60 10.41
C ASN A 541 7.03 23.12 11.14
N VAL A 542 7.03 23.14 12.46
CA VAL A 542 8.19 22.74 13.26
C VAL A 542 8.28 21.22 13.33
N GLY A 543 7.25 20.55 13.84
CA GLY A 543 7.25 19.10 14.08
C GLY A 543 7.45 18.25 12.83
N LEU A 544 6.73 18.55 11.74
CA LEU A 544 6.80 17.75 10.51
C LEU A 544 7.75 18.35 9.46
N TYR A 545 7.50 19.58 8.99
CA TYR A 545 8.26 20.12 7.85
C TYR A 545 9.73 20.41 8.20
N GLN A 546 10.02 20.94 9.39
CA GLN A 546 11.39 21.30 9.77
C GLN A 546 12.14 20.18 10.49
N GLN A 547 11.52 19.55 11.50
CA GLN A 547 12.18 18.52 12.29
C GLN A 547 12.18 17.17 11.56
N ALA A 548 11.04 16.73 11.02
CA ALA A 548 10.93 15.46 10.30
C ALA A 548 11.29 15.55 8.82
N ASN A 549 11.49 16.75 8.27
CA ASN A 549 11.78 16.94 6.85
C ASN A 549 10.65 16.39 5.94
N PHE A 550 9.40 16.61 6.34
CA PHE A 550 8.23 16.13 5.61
C PHE A 550 8.11 16.75 4.21
N GLY A 551 8.03 15.92 3.18
CA GLY A 551 7.96 16.35 1.77
C GLY A 551 6.55 16.34 1.16
N GLY A 552 5.55 15.89 1.92
CA GLY A 552 4.17 15.73 1.47
C GLY A 552 3.31 16.99 1.61
N PHE A 553 2.00 16.82 1.39
CA PHE A 553 0.99 17.84 1.70
C PHE A 553 0.24 17.48 3.00
N ILE A 554 -0.37 18.48 3.63
CA ILE A 554 -1.20 18.27 4.83
C ILE A 554 -2.66 18.58 4.51
N THR A 555 -3.55 17.64 4.76
CA THR A 555 -5.01 17.83 4.74
C THR A 555 -5.50 18.20 6.14
N SER A 556 -6.64 18.89 6.23
CA SER A 556 -7.39 18.90 7.48
C SER A 556 -8.16 17.60 7.62
N ASP A 557 -8.37 17.17 8.87
CA ASP A 557 -9.52 16.32 9.16
C ASP A 557 -10.82 17.02 8.72
N TRP A 558 -11.92 16.27 8.61
CA TRP A 558 -13.21 16.75 8.08
C TRP A 558 -13.81 17.86 8.95
N GLY A 559 -13.61 19.11 8.56
CA GLY A 559 -14.00 20.28 9.36
C GLY A 559 -13.00 20.68 10.44
N GLY A 560 -11.79 20.13 10.42
CA GLY A 560 -10.69 20.51 11.33
C GLY A 560 -10.06 21.88 11.04
N THR A 561 -10.40 22.51 9.93
CA THR A 561 -9.93 23.87 9.61
C THR A 561 -10.78 24.92 10.34
N HIS A 562 -10.13 25.88 11.01
CA HIS A 562 -10.82 26.93 11.80
C HIS A 562 -10.41 28.37 11.45
N SER A 563 -9.51 28.54 10.48
CA SER A 563 -9.02 29.85 10.03
C SER A 563 -8.46 29.75 8.62
N THR A 564 -8.41 30.89 7.92
CA THR A 564 -7.72 31.00 6.61
C THR A 564 -6.24 31.30 6.79
N GLN A 565 -5.93 32.42 7.47
CA GLN A 565 -4.55 32.94 7.54
C GLN A 565 -3.65 32.09 8.44
N ASP A 566 -4.12 31.77 9.65
CA ASP A 566 -3.28 31.08 10.64
C ASP A 566 -2.97 29.65 10.20
N SER A 567 -3.97 28.93 9.67
CA SER A 567 -3.78 27.58 9.14
C SER A 567 -2.82 27.55 7.94
N ALA A 568 -2.97 28.47 6.97
CA ALA A 568 -2.13 28.50 5.77
C ALA A 568 -0.68 28.82 6.13
N ASN A 569 -0.46 29.78 7.03
CA ASN A 569 0.87 30.14 7.50
C ASN A 569 1.47 29.08 8.45
N ALA A 570 0.65 28.26 9.12
CA ALA A 570 1.07 27.16 9.97
C ALA A 570 1.44 25.88 9.20
N GLY A 571 1.10 25.79 7.91
CA GLY A 571 1.53 24.72 7.01
C GLY A 571 0.44 23.77 6.50
N LEU A 572 -0.83 24.01 6.84
CA LEU A 572 -1.96 23.30 6.24
C LEU A 572 -1.95 23.54 4.72
N THR A 573 -2.23 22.49 3.94
CA THR A 573 -2.19 22.55 2.47
C THR A 573 -3.59 22.46 1.86
N VAL A 574 -4.40 21.50 2.31
CA VAL A 574 -5.73 21.23 1.75
C VAL A 574 -6.80 21.26 2.84
N GLU A 575 -7.86 22.04 2.66
CA GLU A 575 -9.06 22.02 3.50
C GLU A 575 -10.02 20.89 3.06
N MET A 576 -10.53 20.10 4.01
CA MET A 576 -11.56 19.09 3.77
C MET A 576 -12.79 19.30 4.66
N PRO A 577 -14.00 18.93 4.19
CA PRO A 577 -14.34 18.38 2.87
C PRO A 577 -14.61 19.42 1.78
N ASN A 578 -14.62 20.71 2.14
CA ASN A 578 -15.00 21.81 1.28
C ASN A 578 -13.95 22.93 1.33
N GLY A 579 -14.24 24.07 0.72
CA GLY A 579 -13.35 25.23 0.69
C GLY A 579 -13.85 26.44 1.46
N TYR A 580 -14.51 26.27 2.62
CA TYR A 580 -15.03 27.42 3.38
C TYR A 580 -13.92 28.44 3.66
N PHE A 581 -12.79 28.01 4.22
CA PHE A 581 -11.65 28.88 4.51
C PHE A 581 -10.68 29.05 3.33
N TYR A 582 -10.55 28.03 2.47
CA TYR A 582 -9.49 27.92 1.46
C TYR A 582 -9.95 28.20 0.03
N ALA A 583 -11.23 28.48 -0.23
CA ALA A 583 -11.67 29.04 -1.50
C ALA A 583 -11.56 30.58 -1.49
N ASP A 584 -12.69 31.29 -1.40
CA ASP A 584 -12.76 32.75 -1.54
C ASP A 584 -11.92 33.50 -0.48
N PHE A 585 -11.92 33.02 0.78
CA PHE A 585 -11.17 33.70 1.84
C PHE A 585 -9.66 33.58 1.66
N LEU A 586 -9.13 32.44 1.20
CA LEU A 586 -7.71 32.30 0.89
C LEU A 586 -7.31 33.15 -0.30
N ALA A 587 -8.13 33.21 -1.35
CA ALA A 587 -7.91 34.11 -2.48
C ALA A 587 -7.82 35.58 -2.03
N GLN A 588 -8.72 36.00 -1.13
CA GLN A 588 -8.69 37.35 -0.54
C GLN A 588 -7.47 37.58 0.36
N ALA A 589 -7.09 36.60 1.18
CA ALA A 589 -5.91 36.66 2.04
C ALA A 589 -4.59 36.76 1.25
N VAL A 590 -4.53 36.14 0.07
CA VAL A 590 -3.39 36.29 -0.83
C VAL A 590 -3.41 37.68 -1.49
N ALA A 591 -4.58 38.14 -1.95
CA ALA A 591 -4.72 39.45 -2.58
C ALA A 591 -4.41 40.63 -1.64
N ASN A 592 -4.72 40.49 -0.35
CA ASN A 592 -4.44 41.52 0.67
C ASN A 592 -3.06 41.36 1.35
N GLY A 593 -2.33 40.28 1.06
CA GLY A 593 -0.98 40.01 1.56
C GLY A 593 -0.89 39.43 2.97
N THR A 594 -2.01 39.03 3.61
CA THR A 594 -1.97 38.35 4.92
C THR A 594 -1.55 36.87 4.81
N VAL A 595 -1.73 36.27 3.63
CA VAL A 595 -1.05 35.06 3.19
C VAL A 595 -0.14 35.44 2.01
N SER A 596 1.14 35.10 2.09
CA SER A 596 2.08 35.47 1.03
C SER A 596 1.87 34.64 -0.23
N GLN A 597 2.20 35.18 -1.41
CA GLN A 597 2.22 34.39 -2.65
C GLN A 597 3.15 33.18 -2.53
N ALA A 598 4.27 33.31 -1.80
CA ALA A 598 5.20 32.21 -1.56
C ALA A 598 4.58 31.09 -0.69
N THR A 599 3.71 31.44 0.27
CA THR A 599 2.94 30.47 1.06
C THR A 599 2.00 29.69 0.15
N LEU A 600 1.19 30.39 -0.66
CA LEU A 600 0.29 29.77 -1.63
C LEU A 600 1.03 28.86 -2.61
N ASP A 601 2.13 29.34 -3.17
CA ASP A 601 2.97 28.59 -4.12
C ASP A 601 3.57 27.35 -3.46
N THR A 602 3.98 27.44 -2.18
CA THR A 602 4.50 26.30 -1.42
C THR A 602 3.43 25.23 -1.22
N MET A 603 2.22 25.62 -0.81
CA MET A 603 1.07 24.71 -0.65
C MET A 603 0.79 23.94 -1.94
N VAL A 604 0.64 24.66 -3.06
CA VAL A 604 0.41 24.06 -4.39
C VAL A 604 1.56 23.14 -4.79
N SER A 605 2.81 23.55 -4.58
CA SER A 605 3.97 22.76 -4.98
C SER A 605 4.04 21.41 -4.25
N ARG A 606 3.65 21.35 -2.97
CA ARG A 606 3.62 20.11 -2.18
C ARG A 606 2.62 19.12 -2.75
N LEU A 607 1.41 19.58 -3.03
CA LEU A 607 0.35 18.75 -3.62
C LEU A 607 0.77 18.23 -5.01
N LEU A 608 1.21 19.13 -5.91
CA LEU A 608 1.61 18.76 -7.27
C LEU A 608 2.85 17.84 -7.28
N THR A 609 3.77 18.01 -6.34
CA THR A 609 4.93 17.12 -6.20
C THR A 609 4.49 15.68 -6.00
N GLN A 610 3.50 15.45 -5.13
CA GLN A 610 2.96 14.11 -4.89
C GLN A 610 2.18 13.59 -6.11
N TYR A 611 1.39 14.43 -6.77
CA TYR A 611 0.70 14.02 -8.01
C TYR A 611 1.68 13.50 -9.07
N PHE A 612 2.82 14.17 -9.25
CA PHE A 612 3.86 13.69 -10.16
C PHE A 612 4.59 12.45 -9.63
N ALA A 613 4.94 12.42 -8.34
CA ALA A 613 5.67 11.29 -7.74
C ALA A 613 4.88 9.97 -7.85
N PHE A 614 3.55 10.04 -7.74
CA PHE A 614 2.65 8.89 -7.88
C PHE A 614 2.15 8.68 -9.32
N GLY A 615 2.63 9.50 -10.26
CA GLY A 615 2.36 9.34 -11.68
C GLY A 615 0.93 9.67 -12.10
N LEU A 616 0.20 10.50 -11.34
CA LEU A 616 -1.19 10.88 -11.66
C LEU A 616 -1.28 11.66 -12.99
N PHE A 617 -0.22 12.36 -13.38
CA PHE A 617 -0.11 13.00 -14.70
C PHE A 617 0.32 12.04 -15.81
N ASP A 618 0.88 10.88 -15.48
CA ASP A 618 1.55 9.98 -16.43
C ASP A 618 0.74 8.72 -16.72
N LYS A 619 -0.18 8.38 -15.84
CA LYS A 619 -1.04 7.21 -15.92
C LYS A 619 -2.48 7.67 -15.89
N ALA A 620 -3.29 7.14 -16.81
CA ALA A 620 -4.72 7.33 -16.72
C ALA A 620 -5.22 6.75 -15.37
N PRO A 621 -6.17 7.41 -14.70
CA PRO A 621 -6.83 6.83 -13.54
C PRO A 621 -7.35 5.43 -13.88
N SER A 622 -7.07 4.48 -13.00
CA SER A 622 -7.50 3.08 -13.11
C SER A 622 -8.29 2.68 -11.86
N GLY A 623 -9.01 1.56 -11.95
CA GLY A 623 -9.84 1.07 -10.86
C GLY A 623 -11.31 1.44 -11.02
N ASN A 624 -12.15 0.81 -10.20
CA ASN A 624 -13.58 1.01 -10.15
C ASN A 624 -14.05 0.85 -8.70
N ARG A 625 -14.66 1.91 -8.15
CA ARG A 625 -15.18 1.95 -6.78
C ARG A 625 -16.11 0.78 -6.44
N ASP A 626 -16.86 0.28 -7.41
CA ASP A 626 -17.83 -0.79 -7.18
C ASP A 626 -17.25 -2.19 -7.49
N ALA A 627 -15.97 -2.30 -7.86
CA ALA A 627 -15.33 -3.58 -8.13
C ALA A 627 -15.09 -4.39 -6.84
N THR A 628 -15.19 -5.71 -6.94
CA THR A 628 -14.62 -6.61 -5.93
C THR A 628 -13.11 -6.68 -6.14
N VAL A 629 -12.35 -6.21 -5.15
CA VAL A 629 -10.89 -6.08 -5.19
C VAL A 629 -10.20 -6.99 -4.18
N THR A 630 -10.94 -7.57 -3.23
CA THR A 630 -10.42 -8.62 -2.36
C THR A 630 -9.96 -9.83 -3.18
N THR A 631 -8.85 -10.43 -2.75
CA THR A 631 -8.28 -11.63 -3.37
C THR A 631 -7.92 -12.66 -2.30
N ALA A 632 -7.75 -13.92 -2.68
CA ALA A 632 -7.27 -14.97 -1.78
C ALA A 632 -5.90 -14.62 -1.15
N ALA A 633 -5.06 -13.86 -1.84
CA ALA A 633 -3.78 -13.41 -1.29
C ALA A 633 -3.99 -12.36 -0.18
N HIS A 634 -4.93 -11.43 -0.34
CA HIS A 634 -5.25 -10.45 0.70
C HIS A 634 -5.88 -11.14 1.93
N GLN A 635 -6.77 -12.11 1.70
CA GLN A 635 -7.36 -12.94 2.74
C GLN A 635 -6.28 -13.73 3.51
N GLN A 636 -5.27 -14.27 2.81
CA GLN A 636 -4.16 -14.95 3.47
C GLN A 636 -3.33 -14.02 4.37
N VAL A 637 -3.13 -12.75 3.97
CA VAL A 637 -2.49 -11.74 4.83
C VAL A 637 -3.35 -11.44 6.05
N ALA A 638 -4.68 -11.32 5.88
CA ALA A 638 -5.61 -11.13 7.01
C ALA A 638 -5.56 -12.32 7.98
N LEU A 639 -5.55 -13.55 7.47
CA LEU A 639 -5.43 -14.78 8.26
C LEU A 639 -4.11 -14.79 9.05
N GLN A 640 -2.99 -14.55 8.37
CA GLN A 640 -1.68 -14.54 9.01
C GLN A 640 -1.59 -13.45 10.10
N GLY A 641 -2.12 -12.25 9.82
CA GLY A 641 -2.20 -11.17 10.80
C GLY A 641 -3.03 -11.55 12.03
N ALA A 642 -4.17 -12.21 11.84
CA ALA A 642 -5.00 -12.70 12.95
C ALA A 642 -4.30 -13.80 13.77
N GLU A 643 -3.62 -14.75 13.11
CA GLU A 643 -2.87 -15.83 13.76
C GLU A 643 -1.66 -15.33 14.55
N GLU A 644 -0.89 -14.40 13.97
CA GLU A 644 0.34 -13.88 14.57
C GLU A 644 0.09 -12.71 15.54
N GLY A 645 -1.03 -12.00 15.40
CA GLY A 645 -1.43 -10.87 16.25
C GLY A 645 -2.23 -11.28 17.49
N THR A 646 -2.91 -12.43 17.48
CA THR A 646 -3.61 -12.93 18.66
C THR A 646 -2.62 -13.32 19.76
N VAL A 647 -2.76 -12.70 20.93
CA VAL A 647 -1.85 -12.83 22.07
C VAL A 647 -2.38 -13.87 23.06
N LEU A 648 -1.58 -14.89 23.36
CA LEU A 648 -1.88 -15.81 24.46
C LEU A 648 -1.48 -15.15 25.79
N LEU A 649 -2.45 -14.74 26.59
CA LEU A 649 -2.20 -14.05 27.85
C LEU A 649 -2.00 -15.01 29.03
N LYS A 650 -2.82 -16.06 29.08
CA LYS A 650 -2.78 -17.07 30.14
C LYS A 650 -2.92 -18.47 29.54
N ASN A 651 -2.14 -19.40 30.08
CA ASN A 651 -2.31 -20.83 29.83
C ASN A 651 -1.80 -21.63 31.04
N ASN A 652 -2.68 -22.40 31.69
CA ASN A 652 -2.31 -23.28 32.80
C ASN A 652 -1.96 -24.72 32.35
N GLY A 653 -1.73 -24.95 31.05
CA GLY A 653 -1.44 -26.25 30.45
C GLY A 653 -2.64 -26.89 29.72
N ILE A 654 -3.80 -26.22 29.70
CA ILE A 654 -4.97 -26.66 28.92
C ILE A 654 -4.77 -26.53 27.40
N LEU A 655 -4.00 -25.53 26.96
CA LEU A 655 -3.72 -25.27 25.54
C LEU A 655 -2.33 -25.79 25.13
N PRO A 656 -2.16 -26.27 23.88
CA PRO A 656 -3.20 -26.43 22.87
C PRO A 656 -4.15 -27.60 23.15
N LEU A 657 -5.39 -27.50 22.69
CA LEU A 657 -6.40 -28.55 22.77
C LEU A 657 -6.03 -29.73 21.87
N SER A 658 -6.42 -30.94 22.27
CA SER A 658 -6.23 -32.16 21.50
C SER A 658 -7.56 -32.89 21.29
N THR A 659 -7.92 -33.15 20.03
CA THR A 659 -9.12 -33.94 19.69
C THR A 659 -9.02 -35.41 20.13
N SER A 660 -7.84 -35.89 20.51
CA SER A 660 -7.68 -37.21 21.11
C SER A 660 -8.28 -37.28 22.52
N THR A 661 -8.24 -36.20 23.28
CA THR A 661 -8.68 -36.12 24.68
C THR A 661 -9.94 -35.30 24.88
N THR A 662 -10.13 -34.24 24.10
CA THR A 662 -11.30 -33.36 24.17
C THR A 662 -12.38 -33.87 23.23
N LYS A 663 -13.46 -34.43 23.79
CA LYS A 663 -14.59 -35.02 23.06
C LYS A 663 -15.81 -34.12 22.99
N SER A 664 -15.95 -33.14 23.88
CA SER A 664 -17.00 -32.13 23.83
C SER A 664 -16.47 -30.72 24.11
N ILE A 665 -16.84 -29.77 23.26
CA ILE A 665 -16.49 -28.35 23.37
C ILE A 665 -17.78 -27.52 23.40
N ALA A 666 -17.94 -26.70 24.43
CA ALA A 666 -18.96 -25.66 24.48
C ALA A 666 -18.36 -24.35 23.96
N VAL A 667 -18.87 -23.81 22.85
CA VAL A 667 -18.60 -22.44 22.41
C VAL A 667 -19.70 -21.55 22.98
N ILE A 668 -19.35 -20.60 23.83
CA ILE A 668 -20.29 -19.80 24.61
C ILE A 668 -20.08 -18.31 24.37
N GLY A 669 -21.18 -17.56 24.31
CA GLY A 669 -21.19 -16.11 24.15
C GLY A 669 -21.55 -15.69 22.73
N TRP A 670 -22.17 -14.52 22.60
CA TRP A 670 -22.62 -13.95 21.33
C TRP A 670 -21.52 -13.91 20.26
N ASP A 671 -20.31 -13.55 20.69
CA ASP A 671 -19.12 -13.43 19.87
C ASP A 671 -18.54 -14.77 19.41
N GLY A 672 -19.05 -15.91 19.91
CA GLY A 672 -18.67 -17.23 19.41
C GLY A 672 -19.28 -17.56 18.06
N GLY A 673 -20.33 -16.83 17.65
CA GLY A 673 -21.10 -17.05 16.43
C GLY A 673 -21.02 -15.90 15.43
N ALA A 674 -22.15 -15.64 14.74
CA ALA A 674 -22.27 -14.58 13.73
C ALA A 674 -22.13 -13.17 14.29
N GLY A 675 -22.25 -13.02 15.61
CA GLY A 675 -22.16 -11.77 16.34
C GLY A 675 -20.75 -11.31 16.66
N VAL A 676 -19.73 -12.06 16.24
CA VAL A 676 -18.32 -11.81 16.59
C VAL A 676 -17.85 -10.40 16.23
N GLN A 677 -17.33 -9.68 17.23
CA GLN A 677 -16.72 -8.38 17.02
C GLN A 677 -15.38 -8.55 16.29
N THR A 678 -15.31 -8.11 15.03
CA THR A 678 -14.11 -8.31 14.17
C THR A 678 -13.50 -7.02 13.64
N ILE A 679 -14.12 -5.88 13.93
CA ILE A 679 -13.70 -4.54 13.51
C ILE A 679 -14.26 -3.50 14.50
N GLY A 680 -13.68 -2.30 14.57
CA GLY A 680 -14.30 -1.18 15.28
C GLY A 680 -15.32 -0.41 14.42
N GLY A 681 -15.81 0.71 14.93
CA GLY A 681 -16.75 1.61 14.27
C GLY A 681 -16.08 2.78 13.53
N GLY A 682 -16.86 3.81 13.23
CA GLY A 682 -16.38 5.05 12.60
C GLY A 682 -15.94 4.90 11.14
N SER A 683 -15.14 5.86 10.68
CA SER A 683 -14.53 5.94 9.34
C SER A 683 -13.72 4.69 8.97
N ALA A 684 -13.10 4.05 9.95
CA ALA A 684 -12.28 2.85 9.72
C ALA A 684 -13.10 1.59 9.40
N THR A 685 -14.43 1.63 9.54
CA THR A 685 -15.31 0.47 9.32
C THR A 685 -15.22 -0.05 7.88
N THR A 686 -14.82 -1.31 7.74
CA THR A 686 -14.70 -2.02 6.46
C THR A 686 -15.75 -3.13 6.36
N THR A 687 -16.46 -3.23 5.23
CA THR A 687 -17.45 -4.29 5.02
C THR A 687 -16.77 -5.58 4.56
N SER A 688 -16.67 -6.56 5.44
CA SER A 688 -16.14 -7.90 5.14
C SER A 688 -16.81 -8.55 3.92
N SER A 689 -16.00 -9.17 3.06
CA SER A 689 -16.48 -9.99 1.93
C SER A 689 -16.96 -11.39 2.33
N GLY A 690 -16.72 -11.81 3.58
CA GLY A 690 -17.05 -13.13 4.09
C GLY A 690 -16.30 -13.46 5.37
N THR A 691 -16.93 -13.18 6.52
CA THR A 691 -16.33 -13.46 7.83
C THR A 691 -16.46 -14.94 8.21
N VAL A 692 -15.35 -15.58 8.58
CA VAL A 692 -15.36 -16.91 9.19
C VAL A 692 -15.61 -16.77 10.68
N TRP A 693 -16.77 -17.24 11.16
CA TRP A 693 -17.12 -17.16 12.58
C TRP A 693 -16.32 -18.17 13.43
N PRO A 694 -16.06 -17.88 14.72
CA PRO A 694 -15.31 -18.79 15.59
C PRO A 694 -15.88 -20.21 15.66
N ILE A 695 -17.20 -20.34 15.85
CA ILE A 695 -17.87 -21.63 15.83
C ILE A 695 -17.61 -22.41 14.53
N THR A 696 -17.67 -21.72 13.38
CA THR A 696 -17.46 -22.32 12.06
C THR A 696 -16.02 -22.82 11.93
N GLY A 697 -15.03 -22.02 12.31
CA GLY A 697 -13.62 -22.41 12.27
C GLY A 697 -13.31 -23.60 13.19
N ILE A 698 -13.82 -23.60 14.42
CA ILE A 698 -13.66 -24.71 15.37
C ILE A 698 -14.34 -25.98 14.85
N GLN A 699 -15.55 -25.89 14.31
CA GLN A 699 -16.24 -27.03 13.72
C GLN A 699 -15.48 -27.59 12.51
N ASN A 700 -15.02 -26.72 11.60
CA ASN A 700 -14.19 -27.12 10.47
C ASN A 700 -12.93 -27.86 10.91
N ARG A 701 -12.24 -27.35 11.94
CA ARG A 701 -11.00 -27.95 12.45
C ARG A 701 -11.23 -29.30 13.16
N THR A 702 -12.40 -29.51 13.76
CA THR A 702 -12.74 -30.75 14.49
C THR A 702 -13.48 -31.77 13.64
N ALA A 703 -13.86 -31.44 12.40
CA ALA A 703 -14.63 -32.33 11.53
C ALA A 703 -13.96 -33.70 11.37
N GLY A 704 -14.73 -34.78 11.57
CA GLY A 704 -14.24 -36.15 11.45
C GLY A 704 -13.36 -36.67 12.60
N THR A 705 -13.09 -35.86 13.64
CA THR A 705 -12.24 -36.27 14.78
C THR A 705 -13.00 -36.95 15.92
N GLY A 706 -14.34 -36.91 15.89
CA GLY A 706 -15.20 -37.41 16.96
C GLY A 706 -15.38 -36.45 18.14
N THR A 707 -14.83 -35.23 18.06
CA THR A 707 -15.13 -34.13 18.99
C THR A 707 -16.44 -33.45 18.58
N THR A 708 -17.38 -33.30 19.52
CA THR A 708 -18.63 -32.57 19.33
C THR A 708 -18.45 -31.13 19.77
N VAL A 709 -18.85 -30.18 18.92
CA VAL A 709 -18.80 -28.73 19.20
C VAL A 709 -20.21 -28.18 19.21
N THR A 710 -20.63 -27.63 20.35
CA THR A 710 -21.97 -27.08 20.55
C THR A 710 -21.87 -25.59 20.86
N TYR A 711 -22.67 -24.77 20.18
CA TYR A 711 -22.73 -23.34 20.37
C TYR A 711 -23.91 -22.93 21.28
N ASN A 712 -23.69 -21.92 22.12
CA ASN A 712 -24.72 -21.25 22.90
C ASN A 712 -24.38 -19.75 23.00
N ASP A 713 -25.26 -18.87 22.52
CA ASP A 713 -25.04 -17.42 22.49
C ASP A 713 -25.15 -16.74 23.87
N ALA A 714 -25.48 -17.51 24.91
CA ALA A 714 -25.66 -17.06 26.29
C ALA A 714 -26.81 -16.06 26.54
N THR A 715 -27.77 -15.95 25.61
CA THR A 715 -29.02 -15.19 25.85
C THR A 715 -29.82 -15.76 27.03
N ASP A 716 -29.79 -17.08 27.22
CA ASP A 716 -30.16 -17.76 28.48
C ASP A 716 -28.90 -18.31 29.17
N LEU A 717 -28.41 -17.56 30.16
CA LEU A 717 -27.21 -17.91 30.92
C LEU A 717 -27.29 -19.29 31.59
N ASN A 718 -28.46 -19.73 32.06
CA ASN A 718 -28.59 -21.03 32.71
C ASN A 718 -28.33 -22.17 31.72
N SER A 719 -28.76 -21.99 30.47
CA SER A 719 -28.50 -22.94 29.39
C SER A 719 -27.00 -22.99 29.04
N ALA A 720 -26.33 -21.84 28.96
CA ALA A 720 -24.88 -21.75 28.70
C ALA A 720 -24.06 -22.42 29.82
N VAL A 721 -24.38 -22.12 31.08
CA VAL A 721 -23.76 -22.74 32.26
C VAL A 721 -24.00 -24.25 32.29
N THR A 722 -25.19 -24.70 31.87
CA THR A 722 -25.49 -26.14 31.77
C THR A 722 -24.67 -26.82 30.69
N LEU A 723 -24.55 -26.20 29.51
CA LEU A 723 -23.73 -26.71 28.43
C LEU A 723 -22.24 -26.77 28.82
N ALA A 724 -21.73 -25.74 29.49
CA ALA A 724 -20.38 -25.70 30.01
C ALA A 724 -20.11 -26.88 30.96
N ARG A 725 -21.01 -27.12 31.91
CA ARG A 725 -20.89 -28.21 32.91
C ARG A 725 -20.81 -29.60 32.28
N THR A 726 -21.48 -29.81 31.16
CA THR A 726 -21.53 -31.12 30.47
C THR A 726 -20.47 -31.29 29.38
N SER A 727 -19.65 -30.27 29.13
CA SER A 727 -18.60 -30.30 28.10
C SER A 727 -17.22 -30.50 28.73
N ASP A 728 -16.29 -31.11 28.00
CA ASP A 728 -14.91 -31.31 28.50
C ASP A 728 -14.19 -29.96 28.66
N VAL A 729 -14.46 -29.04 27.73
CA VAL A 729 -13.90 -27.67 27.67
C VAL A 729 -15.01 -26.68 27.35
N ALA A 730 -14.97 -25.51 27.99
CA ALA A 730 -15.78 -24.35 27.62
C ALA A 730 -14.89 -23.26 27.03
N ILE A 731 -15.26 -22.72 25.88
CA ILE A 731 -14.57 -21.61 25.23
C ILE A 731 -15.56 -20.45 25.18
N VAL A 732 -15.31 -19.43 26.00
CA VAL A 732 -16.16 -18.25 26.11
C VAL A 732 -15.57 -17.15 25.24
N PHE A 733 -16.35 -16.67 24.27
CA PHE A 733 -16.01 -15.51 23.47
C PHE A 733 -16.72 -14.29 24.05
N ALA A 734 -15.98 -13.21 24.24
CA ALA A 734 -16.50 -11.94 24.75
C ALA A 734 -15.77 -10.78 24.08
N SER A 735 -16.45 -9.64 24.00
CA SER A 735 -15.92 -8.40 23.41
C SER A 735 -16.34 -7.20 24.23
N ASP A 736 -15.66 -6.07 24.02
CA ASP A 736 -16.13 -4.80 24.54
C ASP A 736 -17.35 -4.27 23.77
N ASN A 737 -17.92 -3.14 24.19
CA ASN A 737 -19.03 -2.49 23.46
C ASN A 737 -18.51 -1.68 22.26
N TYR A 738 -17.62 -2.30 21.48
CA TYR A 738 -16.86 -1.82 20.32
C TYR A 738 -16.23 -0.40 20.41
N GLY A 739 -14.97 -0.28 20.00
CA GLY A 739 -14.31 1.02 19.80
C GLY A 739 -14.99 1.78 18.67
N ASN A 740 -15.30 3.06 18.88
CA ASN A 740 -15.99 3.87 17.90
C ASN A 740 -15.43 5.29 17.86
N GLU A 741 -15.30 5.82 16.65
CA GLU A 741 -15.05 7.24 16.44
C GLU A 741 -16.16 8.09 17.07
N GLU A 742 -15.80 9.28 17.53
CA GLU A 742 -16.67 10.22 18.28
C GLU A 742 -17.12 9.69 19.66
N HIS A 743 -16.68 8.51 20.12
CA HIS A 743 -17.17 7.91 21.37
C HIS A 743 -16.07 7.24 22.19
N ASP A 744 -15.75 7.83 23.33
CA ASP A 744 -14.86 7.22 24.33
C ASP A 744 -15.63 6.32 25.31
N THR A 745 -15.02 5.20 25.74
CA THR A 745 -15.62 4.39 26.81
C THR A 745 -15.35 5.00 28.19
N THR A 746 -16.27 4.76 29.14
CA THR A 746 -16.14 5.22 30.53
C THR A 746 -15.66 4.13 31.48
N THR A 747 -15.62 2.87 31.01
CA THR A 747 -15.22 1.69 31.77
C THR A 747 -14.30 0.78 30.95
N LEU A 748 -13.55 -0.07 31.64
CA LEU A 748 -12.76 -1.16 31.03
C LEU A 748 -13.40 -2.54 31.30
N ASP A 749 -14.59 -2.56 31.89
CA ASP A 749 -15.33 -3.79 32.15
C ASP A 749 -16.05 -4.24 30.89
N LEU A 750 -16.05 -5.55 30.65
CA LEU A 750 -16.82 -6.15 29.56
C LEU A 750 -18.33 -5.93 29.78
N PRO A 751 -19.07 -5.43 28.76
CA PRO A 751 -20.50 -5.14 28.82
C PRO A 751 -21.32 -6.44 28.72
N ASN A 752 -22.64 -6.31 28.58
CA ASN A 752 -23.52 -7.39 28.13
C ASN A 752 -23.69 -7.34 26.60
N ASN A 753 -23.32 -8.40 25.89
CA ASN A 753 -23.41 -8.46 24.43
C ASN A 753 -24.59 -9.33 23.95
N GLY A 754 -24.96 -9.19 22.67
CA GLY A 754 -25.92 -10.08 21.99
C GLY A 754 -27.35 -10.11 22.55
N GLY A 755 -27.76 -9.06 23.27
CA GLY A 755 -29.06 -9.03 23.95
C GLY A 755 -29.13 -9.84 25.26
N SER A 756 -27.96 -10.28 25.78
CA SER A 756 -27.87 -10.88 27.11
C SER A 756 -28.32 -9.91 28.20
N SER A 757 -28.97 -10.44 29.24
CA SER A 757 -29.37 -9.68 30.43
C SER A 757 -28.28 -9.56 31.49
N VAL A 758 -27.14 -10.23 31.29
CA VAL A 758 -25.98 -10.23 32.20
C VAL A 758 -24.74 -9.74 31.48
N ALA A 759 -23.86 -9.06 32.21
CA ALA A 759 -22.55 -8.66 31.68
C ALA A 759 -21.69 -9.90 31.37
N ASP A 760 -20.84 -9.79 30.36
CA ASP A 760 -19.93 -10.86 29.92
C ASP A 760 -18.95 -11.22 31.04
N ASN A 761 -18.56 -10.27 31.88
CA ASN A 761 -17.79 -10.54 33.11
C ASN A 761 -18.50 -11.54 34.04
N ASP A 762 -19.81 -11.39 34.25
CA ASP A 762 -20.61 -12.29 35.09
C ASP A 762 -20.87 -13.63 34.40
N MET A 763 -21.07 -13.61 33.07
CA MET A 763 -21.17 -14.82 32.26
C MET A 763 -19.89 -15.66 32.38
N ILE A 764 -18.72 -15.06 32.17
CA ILE A 764 -17.44 -15.75 32.24
C ILE A 764 -17.24 -16.35 33.63
N ALA A 765 -17.50 -15.60 34.70
CA ALA A 765 -17.36 -16.10 36.07
C ALA A 765 -18.27 -17.31 36.34
N GLN A 766 -19.53 -17.28 35.88
CA GLN A 766 -20.48 -18.37 36.09
C GLN A 766 -20.17 -19.61 35.24
N VAL A 767 -19.71 -19.43 34.01
CA VAL A 767 -19.24 -20.52 33.15
C VAL A 767 -17.98 -21.16 33.75
N ALA A 768 -17.00 -20.36 34.18
CA ALA A 768 -15.77 -20.83 34.81
C ALA A 768 -16.03 -21.59 36.12
N ALA A 769 -17.01 -21.14 36.92
CA ALA A 769 -17.42 -21.85 38.12
C ALA A 769 -18.07 -23.22 37.81
N ALA A 770 -18.71 -23.37 36.65
CA ALA A 770 -19.34 -24.62 36.22
C ALA A 770 -18.38 -25.56 35.49
N ASN A 771 -17.36 -25.02 34.82
CA ASN A 771 -16.32 -25.78 34.12
C ASN A 771 -14.92 -25.19 34.38
N PRO A 772 -14.05 -25.87 35.15
CA PRO A 772 -12.70 -25.38 35.45
C PRO A 772 -11.77 -25.38 34.22
N HIS A 773 -12.16 -26.04 33.13
CA HIS A 773 -11.45 -26.02 31.84
C HIS A 773 -12.02 -24.93 30.92
N THR A 774 -12.25 -23.74 31.48
CA THR A 774 -12.75 -22.59 30.72
C THR A 774 -11.59 -21.83 30.08
N ILE A 775 -11.66 -21.61 28.77
CA ILE A 775 -10.80 -20.71 28.00
C ILE A 775 -11.62 -19.49 27.63
N VAL A 776 -11.05 -18.29 27.78
CA VAL A 776 -11.68 -17.04 27.33
C VAL A 776 -10.95 -16.51 26.11
N VAL A 777 -11.70 -16.04 25.13
CA VAL A 777 -11.18 -15.40 23.93
C VAL A 777 -11.81 -14.02 23.84
N LEU A 778 -10.97 -13.00 23.75
CA LEU A 778 -11.34 -11.60 23.87
C LEU A 778 -11.16 -10.84 22.55
N ASN A 779 -12.15 -10.04 22.18
CA ASN A 779 -12.09 -9.16 21.02
C ASN A 779 -12.42 -7.71 21.41
N ASN A 780 -11.41 -6.85 21.63
CA ASN A 780 -11.63 -5.53 22.21
C ASN A 780 -10.93 -4.38 21.46
N ASN A 781 -11.39 -3.15 21.69
CA ASN A 781 -10.78 -1.92 21.19
C ASN A 781 -9.36 -1.71 21.72
N SER A 782 -9.15 -2.04 23.00
CA SER A 782 -7.91 -1.84 23.73
C SER A 782 -7.91 -2.72 24.98
N ALA A 783 -7.06 -2.40 25.96
CA ALA A 783 -6.99 -3.13 27.20
C ALA A 783 -8.29 -3.07 28.03
N ILE A 784 -8.71 -4.23 28.54
CA ILE A 784 -9.85 -4.40 29.44
C ILE A 784 -9.41 -4.89 30.84
N ASN A 785 -10.28 -4.77 31.83
CA ASN A 785 -10.13 -5.45 33.12
C ASN A 785 -10.59 -6.92 33.03
N MET A 786 -9.97 -7.80 33.83
CA MET A 786 -10.34 -9.23 33.87
C MET A 786 -10.57 -9.72 35.31
N PRO A 787 -11.69 -9.36 35.97
CA PRO A 787 -11.95 -9.75 37.36
C PRO A 787 -12.07 -11.27 37.57
N TRP A 788 -12.42 -12.00 36.52
CA TRP A 788 -12.55 -13.47 36.48
C TRP A 788 -11.24 -14.20 36.15
N LEU A 789 -10.11 -13.49 35.94
CA LEU A 789 -8.88 -14.08 35.41
C LEU A 789 -8.38 -15.30 36.20
N ASN A 790 -8.52 -15.29 37.53
CA ASN A 790 -8.06 -16.39 38.39
C ASN A 790 -8.94 -17.66 38.30
N GLN A 791 -10.11 -17.57 37.68
CA GLN A 791 -11.09 -18.66 37.59
C GLN A 791 -10.97 -19.47 36.29
N VAL A 792 -10.29 -18.93 35.27
CA VAL A 792 -10.19 -19.55 33.94
C VAL A 792 -8.83 -20.19 33.70
N ALA A 793 -8.78 -21.15 32.79
CA ALA A 793 -7.61 -21.96 32.48
C ALA A 793 -6.71 -21.33 31.40
N GLY A 794 -7.31 -20.65 30.42
CA GLY A 794 -6.59 -19.95 29.36
C GLY A 794 -7.28 -18.65 28.93
N VAL A 795 -6.49 -17.71 28.39
CA VAL A 795 -6.98 -16.43 27.86
C VAL A 795 -6.22 -16.07 26.60
N PHE A 796 -6.96 -15.80 25.51
CA PHE A 796 -6.47 -15.16 24.30
C PHE A 796 -7.03 -13.73 24.18
N GLU A 797 -6.20 -12.81 23.71
CA GLU A 797 -6.58 -11.45 23.30
C GLU A 797 -6.35 -11.32 21.80
N ALA A 798 -7.40 -11.03 21.04
CA ALA A 798 -7.37 -10.93 19.58
C ALA A 798 -7.59 -9.50 19.08
N PHE A 799 -7.85 -8.52 19.96
CA PHE A 799 -8.32 -7.18 19.61
C PHE A 799 -9.47 -7.26 18.59
N TYR A 800 -9.38 -6.56 17.45
CA TYR A 800 -10.25 -6.82 16.32
C TYR A 800 -9.51 -7.59 15.21
N PRO A 801 -9.79 -8.90 15.05
CA PRO A 801 -8.98 -9.81 14.24
C PRO A 801 -9.34 -9.88 12.74
N GLY A 802 -10.31 -9.10 12.26
CA GLY A 802 -10.71 -9.11 10.84
C GLY A 802 -11.50 -10.35 10.42
N GLN A 803 -11.67 -10.52 9.10
CA GLN A 803 -12.63 -11.48 8.55
C GLN A 803 -12.24 -12.96 8.67
N GLU A 804 -10.95 -13.28 8.77
CA GLU A 804 -10.46 -14.67 8.82
C GLU A 804 -10.40 -15.26 10.23
N TYR A 805 -10.97 -14.55 11.21
CA TYR A 805 -10.76 -14.83 12.62
C TYR A 805 -11.11 -16.25 13.05
N GLY A 806 -12.25 -16.79 12.61
CA GLY A 806 -12.67 -18.13 12.99
C GLY A 806 -11.66 -19.20 12.60
N THR A 807 -11.03 -19.06 11.43
CA THR A 807 -9.93 -19.92 10.99
C THR A 807 -8.73 -19.74 11.91
N ALA A 808 -8.30 -18.50 12.15
CA ALA A 808 -7.13 -18.18 12.96
C ALA A 808 -7.25 -18.70 14.40
N ILE A 809 -8.36 -18.41 15.09
CA ILE A 809 -8.54 -18.83 16.48
C ILE A 809 -8.63 -20.35 16.62
N ALA A 810 -9.20 -21.05 15.63
CA ALA A 810 -9.20 -22.51 15.61
C ALA A 810 -7.76 -23.06 15.49
N SER A 811 -6.95 -22.53 14.57
CA SER A 811 -5.53 -22.91 14.43
C SER A 811 -4.76 -22.76 15.74
N LEU A 812 -4.99 -21.65 16.47
CA LEU A 812 -4.34 -21.36 17.74
C LEU A 812 -4.82 -22.27 18.86
N LEU A 813 -6.14 -22.45 19.01
CA LEU A 813 -6.75 -23.30 20.05
C LEU A 813 -6.22 -24.74 19.97
N PHE A 814 -6.05 -25.30 18.77
CA PHE A 814 -5.58 -26.67 18.55
C PHE A 814 -4.06 -26.78 18.34
N GLY A 815 -3.34 -25.66 18.32
CA GLY A 815 -1.88 -25.63 18.19
C GLY A 815 -1.36 -26.09 16.84
N ASP A 816 -2.16 -25.91 15.79
CA ASP A 816 -1.69 -25.95 14.40
C ASP A 816 -0.74 -24.77 14.16
N VAL A 817 -1.07 -23.62 14.77
CA VAL A 817 -0.21 -22.44 14.89
C VAL A 817 0.17 -22.24 16.35
N ASN A 818 1.44 -21.89 16.58
CA ASN A 818 1.94 -21.52 17.89
C ASN A 818 1.74 -20.01 18.10
N PRO A 819 1.01 -19.58 19.17
CA PRO A 819 0.83 -18.17 19.49
C PRO A 819 2.18 -17.45 19.62
N SER A 820 2.24 -16.26 19.03
CA SER A 820 3.46 -15.45 18.94
C SER A 820 3.22 -13.94 19.02
N GLY A 821 1.96 -13.51 19.21
CA GLY A 821 1.62 -12.12 19.41
C GLY A 821 2.15 -11.59 20.74
N LYS A 822 2.47 -10.30 20.78
CA LYS A 822 2.92 -9.56 21.96
C LYS A 822 2.10 -8.29 22.14
N LEU A 823 1.66 -8.00 23.35
CA LEU A 823 0.81 -6.85 23.65
C LEU A 823 1.46 -5.51 23.23
N PRO A 824 0.81 -4.70 22.38
CA PRO A 824 1.27 -3.35 22.08
C PRO A 824 0.74 -2.29 23.06
N VAL A 825 -0.06 -2.70 24.04
CA VAL A 825 -0.65 -1.87 25.11
C VAL A 825 -0.57 -2.60 26.46
N THR A 826 -0.37 -1.87 27.54
CA THR A 826 -0.34 -2.43 28.90
C THR A 826 -1.75 -2.62 29.42
N PHE A 827 -2.05 -3.82 29.96
CA PHE A 827 -3.37 -4.11 30.54
C PHE A 827 -3.43 -3.72 32.02
N PRO A 828 -4.29 -2.76 32.42
CA PRO A 828 -4.46 -2.37 33.82
C PRO A 828 -5.19 -3.45 34.63
N LYS A 829 -5.08 -3.38 35.96
CA LYS A 829 -6.00 -4.13 36.84
C LYS A 829 -7.30 -3.36 37.06
N SER A 830 -7.25 -2.04 36.95
CA SER A 830 -8.39 -1.14 37.12
C SER A 830 -8.12 0.23 36.48
N LEU A 831 -9.19 1.03 36.33
CA LEU A 831 -9.07 2.44 35.93
C LEU A 831 -8.28 3.32 36.92
N ALA A 832 -8.02 2.87 38.14
CA ALA A 832 -7.15 3.61 39.05
C ALA A 832 -5.66 3.52 38.62
N ASP A 833 -5.30 2.49 37.84
CA ASP A 833 -3.92 2.20 37.48
C ASP A 833 -3.47 2.86 36.16
N VAL A 834 -4.41 3.36 35.34
CA VAL A 834 -4.09 4.04 34.07
C VAL A 834 -3.45 5.42 34.32
N PRO A 835 -2.61 5.93 33.39
CA PRO A 835 -1.93 7.22 33.57
C PRO A 835 -2.89 8.41 33.68
N ALA A 836 -4.01 8.40 32.92
CA ALA A 836 -5.00 9.48 32.92
C ALA A 836 -6.17 9.22 33.89
N ASN A 837 -5.86 8.88 35.14
CA ASN A 837 -6.86 8.46 36.14
C ASN A 837 -7.58 9.60 36.89
N THR A 838 -7.23 10.86 36.66
CA THR A 838 -7.91 12.02 37.29
C THR A 838 -8.88 12.72 36.32
N ALA A 839 -9.89 13.40 36.86
CA ALA A 839 -10.85 14.18 36.06
C ALA A 839 -10.17 15.28 35.21
N ALA A 840 -9.06 15.85 35.70
CA ALA A 840 -8.29 16.84 34.94
C ALA A 840 -7.56 16.22 33.73
N GLN A 841 -7.17 14.94 33.82
CA GLN A 841 -6.48 14.22 32.74
C GLN A 841 -7.45 13.51 31.79
N TRP A 842 -8.64 13.13 32.24
CA TRP A 842 -9.65 12.46 31.45
C TRP A 842 -11.10 12.71 31.94
N PRO A 843 -12.02 13.19 31.08
CA PRO A 843 -11.80 13.78 29.76
C PRO A 843 -11.37 15.26 29.85
N GLY A 844 -11.12 15.78 31.06
CA GLY A 844 -10.78 17.17 31.33
C GLY A 844 -11.80 17.90 32.20
N THR A 845 -11.42 19.07 32.72
CA THR A 845 -12.28 19.97 33.51
C THR A 845 -12.04 21.42 33.11
N ASN A 846 -13.06 22.28 33.26
CA ASN A 846 -12.94 23.72 33.01
C ASN A 846 -12.38 24.09 31.61
N GLY A 847 -12.77 23.36 30.56
CA GLY A 847 -12.30 23.66 29.20
C GLY A 847 -10.89 23.16 28.89
N GLN A 848 -10.30 22.31 29.74
CA GLN A 848 -8.93 21.84 29.56
C GLN A 848 -8.75 20.36 29.92
N VAL A 849 -7.85 19.69 29.22
CA VAL A 849 -7.34 18.35 29.53
C VAL A 849 -5.86 18.44 29.82
N GLN A 850 -5.42 17.98 30.97
CA GLN A 850 -4.01 18.04 31.38
C GLN A 850 -3.32 16.73 31.04
N TYR A 851 -2.26 16.77 30.23
CA TYR A 851 -1.37 15.62 30.03
C TYR A 851 -0.24 15.69 31.06
N SER A 852 -0.62 15.72 32.35
CA SER A 852 0.27 15.96 33.49
C SER A 852 1.15 14.77 33.86
N GLU A 853 0.85 13.58 33.33
CA GLU A 853 1.71 12.41 33.39
C GLU A 853 3.00 12.57 32.58
N GLY A 854 3.03 13.51 31.62
CA GLY A 854 4.22 13.76 30.80
C GLY A 854 4.66 12.51 30.03
N LEU A 855 5.94 12.15 30.15
CA LEU A 855 6.53 10.98 29.49
C LEU A 855 6.03 9.64 30.07
N ASP A 856 5.41 9.65 31.24
CA ASP A 856 4.94 8.44 31.92
C ASP A 856 3.58 8.00 31.33
N VAL A 857 3.59 7.49 30.11
CA VAL A 857 2.42 6.91 29.40
C VAL A 857 2.66 5.45 29.07
N GLY A 858 1.61 4.62 29.16
CA GLY A 858 1.73 3.18 28.95
C GLY A 858 2.63 2.53 30.00
N TYR A 859 3.43 1.53 29.63
CA TYR A 859 4.35 0.83 30.54
C TYR A 859 5.30 1.78 31.30
N ARG A 860 5.66 2.92 30.72
CA ARG A 860 6.47 3.96 31.37
C ARG A 860 5.84 4.43 32.68
N TRP A 861 4.52 4.62 32.70
CA TRP A 861 3.75 4.94 33.91
C TRP A 861 3.84 3.85 34.97
N TYR A 862 3.61 2.60 34.57
CA TYR A 862 3.64 1.46 35.49
C TYR A 862 5.03 1.26 36.08
N ASP A 863 6.09 1.55 35.33
CA ASP A 863 7.46 1.52 35.82
C ASP A 863 7.73 2.67 36.79
N ALA A 864 7.40 3.90 36.40
CA ALA A 864 7.61 5.10 37.20
C ALA A 864 6.85 5.07 38.54
N LYS A 865 5.63 4.49 38.55
CA LYS A 865 4.79 4.35 39.74
C LYS A 865 4.97 3.02 40.47
N ASN A 866 5.81 2.12 39.95
CA ASN A 866 5.99 0.77 40.47
C ASN A 866 4.64 0.01 40.64
N ILE A 867 3.75 0.16 39.67
CA ILE A 867 2.46 -0.53 39.60
C ILE A 867 2.68 -1.84 38.83
N THR A 868 2.19 -2.95 39.38
CA THR A 868 2.18 -4.23 38.65
C THR A 868 0.92 -4.28 37.77
N PRO A 869 1.05 -4.21 36.42
CA PRO A 869 -0.09 -4.33 35.52
C PRO A 869 -0.69 -5.74 35.58
N LEU A 870 -1.87 -5.91 34.97
CA LEU A 870 -2.44 -7.24 34.75
C LEU A 870 -1.58 -8.02 33.75
N TYR A 871 -1.27 -7.39 32.61
CA TYR A 871 -0.28 -7.86 31.65
C TYR A 871 0.56 -6.68 31.16
N PRO A 872 1.90 -6.79 31.13
CA PRO A 872 2.76 -5.69 30.75
C PRO A 872 2.88 -5.55 29.22
N PHE A 873 3.26 -4.36 28.75
CA PHE A 873 3.64 -4.12 27.36
C PHE A 873 4.69 -5.14 26.86
N GLY A 874 4.52 -5.58 25.62
CA GLY A 874 5.37 -6.57 24.97
C GLY A 874 5.17 -8.00 25.46
N TYR A 875 4.19 -8.27 26.34
CA TYR A 875 3.93 -9.62 26.87
C TYR A 875 3.13 -10.49 25.91
N GLY A 876 3.44 -11.79 25.88
CA GLY A 876 2.65 -12.81 25.19
C GLY A 876 3.30 -14.18 25.33
N LEU A 877 2.50 -15.19 25.70
CA LEU A 877 2.94 -16.57 25.87
C LEU A 877 3.03 -17.30 24.53
N SER A 878 3.74 -18.42 24.56
CA SER A 878 3.88 -19.36 23.44
C SER A 878 3.64 -20.79 23.93
N TYR A 879 3.37 -21.72 23.01
CA TYR A 879 3.38 -23.17 23.29
C TYR A 879 4.79 -23.76 23.38
N THR A 880 5.82 -22.93 23.22
CA THR A 880 7.21 -23.26 23.53
C THR A 880 7.79 -22.23 24.49
N SER A 881 9.05 -22.42 24.91
CA SER A 881 9.76 -21.50 25.79
C SER A 881 11.04 -21.00 25.15
N TYR A 882 11.50 -19.82 25.56
CA TYR A 882 12.71 -19.20 25.04
C TYR A 882 13.68 -18.83 26.16
N GLY A 883 14.97 -18.99 25.87
CA GLY A 883 16.07 -18.60 26.73
C GLY A 883 16.94 -17.54 26.08
N PHE A 884 17.35 -16.55 26.87
CA PHE A 884 18.17 -15.40 26.44
C PHE A 884 19.57 -15.50 27.05
N SER A 885 20.61 -15.28 26.25
CA SER A 885 22.00 -15.38 26.69
C SER A 885 22.96 -14.53 25.85
N ASN A 886 24.24 -14.52 26.22
CA ASN A 886 25.34 -13.95 25.44
C ASN A 886 25.13 -12.49 25.01
N LEU A 887 24.63 -11.63 25.90
CA LEU A 887 24.54 -10.21 25.62
C LEU A 887 25.93 -9.62 25.37
N GLN A 888 26.11 -8.95 24.24
CA GLN A 888 27.30 -8.20 23.89
C GLN A 888 26.88 -6.79 23.49
N VAL A 889 27.35 -5.79 24.23
CA VAL A 889 27.10 -4.37 23.94
C VAL A 889 28.39 -3.75 23.43
N GLY A 890 28.39 -3.30 22.18
CA GLY A 890 29.49 -2.57 21.59
C GLY A 890 29.64 -1.16 22.17
N ALA A 891 30.84 -0.60 22.06
CA ALA A 891 31.05 0.81 22.37
C ALA A 891 30.36 1.71 21.34
N LEU A 892 29.93 2.90 21.75
CA LEU A 892 29.42 3.91 20.83
C LEU A 892 30.55 4.38 19.90
N SER A 893 30.43 4.08 18.61
CA SER A 893 31.41 4.41 17.58
C SER A 893 30.70 4.98 16.35
N GLY A 894 31.14 6.14 15.87
CA GLY A 894 30.47 6.81 14.75
C GLY A 894 29.00 7.13 15.04
N GLY A 895 28.65 7.34 16.31
CA GLY A 895 27.29 7.65 16.75
C GLY A 895 26.39 6.43 16.99
N ASN A 896 26.89 5.20 16.82
CA ASN A 896 26.09 3.98 16.96
C ASN A 896 26.80 2.94 17.85
N ALA A 897 26.02 2.16 18.60
CA ALA A 897 26.46 0.98 19.34
C ALA A 897 25.71 -0.24 18.83
N THR A 898 26.43 -1.30 18.50
CA THR A 898 25.81 -2.58 18.09
C THR A 898 25.59 -3.46 19.32
N VAL A 899 24.38 -3.99 19.46
CA VAL A 899 24.00 -4.90 20.54
C VAL A 899 23.66 -6.25 19.95
N HIS A 900 24.29 -7.31 20.46
CA HIS A 900 23.97 -8.70 20.10
C HIS A 900 23.42 -9.44 21.30
N ALA A 901 22.43 -10.30 21.09
CA ALA A 901 21.93 -11.24 22.09
C ALA A 901 21.59 -12.57 21.42
N THR A 902 21.77 -13.68 22.13
CA THR A 902 21.36 -15.01 21.64
C THR A 902 20.03 -15.39 22.26
N VAL A 903 19.06 -15.74 21.41
CA VAL A 903 17.77 -16.32 21.77
C VAL A 903 17.77 -17.78 21.35
N THR A 904 17.26 -18.66 22.22
CA THR A 904 17.17 -20.10 21.98
C THR A 904 15.78 -20.59 22.29
N ASN A 905 15.18 -21.37 21.40
CA ASN A 905 13.96 -22.10 21.73
C ASN A 905 14.32 -23.28 22.64
N THR A 906 13.94 -23.19 23.92
CA THR A 906 14.23 -24.17 24.95
C THR A 906 13.11 -25.18 25.18
N GLY A 907 11.98 -25.01 24.50
CA GLY A 907 10.84 -25.92 24.61
C GLY A 907 10.89 -27.06 23.58
N SER A 908 9.74 -27.70 23.39
CA SER A 908 9.58 -28.91 22.57
C SER A 908 8.84 -28.69 21.25
N ARG A 909 8.40 -27.45 20.97
CA ARG A 909 7.68 -27.08 19.75
C ARG A 909 8.41 -25.99 18.99
N ALA A 910 8.31 -26.01 17.67
CA ALA A 910 8.71 -24.85 16.88
C ALA A 910 7.81 -23.66 17.26
N GLY A 911 8.36 -22.46 17.17
CA GLY A 911 7.61 -21.26 17.48
C GLY A 911 8.33 -20.00 17.02
N THR A 912 7.59 -18.91 17.08
CA THR A 912 8.10 -17.55 16.86
C THR A 912 8.06 -16.78 18.17
N ASP A 913 9.04 -15.91 18.39
CA ASP A 913 9.08 -14.96 19.51
C ASP A 913 9.61 -13.61 19.04
N VAL A 914 9.46 -12.58 19.88
CA VAL A 914 9.92 -11.22 19.60
C VAL A 914 10.92 -10.81 20.66
N VAL A 915 12.19 -10.71 20.27
CA VAL A 915 13.25 -10.20 21.15
C VAL A 915 13.16 -8.69 21.20
N GLN A 916 13.04 -8.11 22.39
CA GLN A 916 12.84 -6.69 22.62
C GLN A 916 14.08 -6.09 23.31
N LEU A 917 14.50 -4.91 22.85
CA LEU A 917 15.60 -4.12 23.44
C LEU A 917 15.04 -2.82 24.01
N TYR A 918 15.37 -2.59 25.28
CA TYR A 918 15.05 -1.37 26.00
C TYR A 918 16.33 -0.65 26.45
N VAL A 919 16.27 0.68 26.49
CA VAL A 919 17.34 1.55 26.98
C VAL A 919 16.88 2.21 28.28
N GLY A 920 17.71 2.15 29.31
CA GLY A 920 17.53 2.90 30.56
C GLY A 920 18.55 4.03 30.67
N ASP A 921 18.07 5.26 30.78
CA ASP A 921 18.90 6.47 30.80
C ASP A 921 19.52 6.76 32.18
N PRO A 922 20.56 7.60 32.25
CA PRO A 922 21.01 8.17 33.52
C PRO A 922 19.87 8.96 34.19
N ALA A 923 19.60 8.71 35.48
CA ALA A 923 18.52 9.38 36.20
C ALA A 923 18.53 10.92 36.15
N SER A 924 19.68 11.54 35.87
CA SER A 924 19.83 12.98 35.67
C SER A 924 19.10 13.54 34.44
N THR A 925 18.75 12.70 33.46
CA THR A 925 17.98 13.13 32.28
C THR A 925 16.50 13.30 32.61
N GLY A 926 15.98 12.55 33.60
CA GLY A 926 14.55 12.51 33.92
C GLY A 926 13.71 11.74 32.89
N GLU A 927 14.36 10.88 32.10
CA GLU A 927 13.67 9.94 31.20
C GLU A 927 12.92 8.83 31.97
N PRO A 928 11.96 8.15 31.32
CA PRO A 928 11.36 6.92 31.83
C PRO A 928 12.40 5.86 32.21
N VAL A 929 12.03 4.98 33.14
CA VAL A 929 12.92 3.92 33.70
C VAL A 929 13.64 3.15 32.60
N HIS A 930 12.90 2.77 31.57
CA HIS A 930 13.45 2.24 30.34
C HIS A 930 12.47 2.47 29.18
N GLN A 931 12.98 2.44 27.95
CA GLN A 931 12.22 2.72 26.73
C GLN A 931 12.58 1.75 25.60
N LEU A 932 11.57 1.30 24.85
CA LEU A 932 11.77 0.45 23.67
C LEU A 932 12.60 1.19 22.63
N ARG A 933 13.66 0.55 22.13
CA ARG A 933 14.54 1.05 21.06
C ARG A 933 14.91 -0.01 20.02
N GLY A 934 14.31 -1.20 20.11
CA GLY A 934 14.54 -2.24 19.13
C GLY A 934 13.67 -3.46 19.40
N PHE A 935 13.27 -4.14 18.33
CA PHE A 935 12.69 -5.47 18.41
C PHE A 935 13.10 -6.30 17.20
N GLN A 936 13.15 -7.61 17.36
CA GLN A 936 13.44 -8.54 16.27
C GLN A 936 12.64 -9.83 16.47
N ARG A 937 11.75 -10.11 15.52
CA ARG A 937 10.99 -11.35 15.44
C ARG A 937 11.89 -12.51 14.98
N VAL A 938 11.78 -13.67 15.62
CA VAL A 938 12.59 -14.87 15.35
C VAL A 938 11.76 -16.13 15.35
N THR A 939 11.92 -16.98 14.33
CA THR A 939 11.29 -18.31 14.27
C THR A 939 12.33 -19.39 14.47
N LEU A 940 12.12 -20.26 15.47
CA LEU A 940 13.11 -21.23 15.92
C LEU A 940 12.48 -22.60 16.11
N ASN A 941 13.16 -23.63 15.57
CA ASN A 941 12.87 -25.03 15.91
C ASN A 941 13.30 -25.34 17.36
N PRO A 942 12.79 -26.42 17.98
CA PRO A 942 13.24 -26.84 19.32
C PRO A 942 14.77 -26.99 19.40
N GLY A 943 15.37 -26.36 20.41
CA GLY A 943 16.82 -26.35 20.63
C GLY A 943 17.63 -25.45 19.68
N GLN A 944 17.00 -24.79 18.71
CA GLN A 944 17.68 -23.87 17.80
C GLN A 944 17.97 -22.54 18.51
N SER A 945 19.16 -21.99 18.28
CA SER A 945 19.57 -20.66 18.72
C SER A 945 19.77 -19.72 17.52
N GLN A 946 19.48 -18.44 17.71
CA GLN A 946 19.80 -17.36 16.78
C GLN A 946 20.40 -16.17 17.54
N THR A 947 21.37 -15.50 16.93
CA THR A 947 21.87 -14.22 17.44
C THR A 947 21.08 -13.09 16.77
N VAL A 948 20.38 -12.29 17.58
CA VAL A 948 19.71 -11.05 17.14
C VAL A 948 20.68 -9.88 17.24
N THR A 949 20.47 -8.85 16.42
CA THR A 949 21.35 -7.69 16.34
C THR A 949 20.53 -6.41 16.30
N PHE A 950 20.84 -5.50 17.21
CA PHE A 950 20.24 -4.16 17.28
C PHE A 950 21.32 -3.10 17.10
N THR A 951 20.90 -1.94 16.60
CA THR A 951 21.73 -0.74 16.57
C THR A 951 21.08 0.29 17.48
N VAL A 952 21.84 0.77 18.47
CA VAL A 952 21.43 1.86 19.36
C VAL A 952 22.23 3.09 18.94
N SER A 953 21.54 4.06 18.35
CA SER A 953 22.12 5.32 17.90
C SER A 953 22.25 6.32 19.05
N THR A 954 23.01 7.39 18.82
CA THR A 954 23.11 8.50 19.77
C THR A 954 21.76 9.16 20.01
N HIS A 955 20.88 9.18 19.00
CA HIS A 955 19.51 9.69 19.11
C HIS A 955 18.63 8.79 19.98
N ASP A 956 18.79 7.46 19.91
CA ASP A 956 18.05 6.53 20.79
C ASP A 956 18.35 6.73 22.28
N LEU A 957 19.49 7.37 22.59
CA LEU A 957 19.97 7.75 23.92
C LEU A 957 19.72 9.24 24.26
N ALA A 958 19.06 9.98 23.37
CA ALA A 958 18.83 11.41 23.51
C ALA A 958 17.48 11.70 24.16
N TYR A 959 17.43 12.82 24.88
CA TYR A 959 16.20 13.43 25.38
C TYR A 959 16.04 14.85 24.84
N TRP A 960 14.83 15.37 24.83
CA TRP A 960 14.53 16.74 24.46
C TRP A 960 14.83 17.68 25.62
N ASN A 961 15.91 18.44 25.48
CA ASN A 961 16.30 19.44 26.47
C ASN A 961 15.54 20.76 26.23
N THR A 962 14.54 21.03 27.05
CA THR A 962 13.69 22.21 26.95
C THR A 962 14.44 23.53 27.13
N SER A 963 15.55 23.55 27.87
CA SER A 963 16.36 24.76 28.09
C SER A 963 17.10 25.20 26.83
N SER A 964 17.56 24.23 26.03
CA SER A 964 18.21 24.49 24.74
C SER A 964 17.28 24.35 23.54
N SER A 965 16.04 23.87 23.75
CA SER A 965 15.08 23.52 22.68
C SER A 965 15.73 22.63 21.61
N ASN A 966 16.43 21.58 22.06
CA ASN A 966 17.16 20.68 21.17
C ASN A 966 17.36 19.30 21.79
N TRP A 967 17.60 18.29 20.94
CA TRP A 967 17.98 16.95 21.36
C TRP A 967 19.36 16.95 22.02
N THR A 968 19.46 16.24 23.14
CA THR A 968 20.68 16.13 23.95
C THR A 968 20.89 14.68 24.36
N THR A 969 22.07 14.14 24.10
CA THR A 969 22.53 12.87 24.67
C THR A 969 23.50 13.21 25.80
N ALA A 970 23.14 12.93 27.05
CA ALA A 970 23.99 13.24 28.19
C ALA A 970 25.21 12.32 28.26
N ALA A 971 26.37 12.85 28.71
CA ALA A 971 27.47 11.99 29.12
C ALA A 971 27.02 11.10 30.28
N GLY A 972 27.32 9.80 30.22
CA GLY A 972 26.86 8.88 31.24
C GLY A 972 26.92 7.42 30.82
N THR A 973 26.42 6.56 31.71
CA THR A 973 26.25 5.14 31.44
C THR A 973 24.76 4.86 31.28
N TYR A 974 24.42 4.28 30.13
CA TYR A 974 23.06 3.88 29.77
C TYR A 974 22.94 2.37 29.93
N GLN A 975 21.81 1.91 30.43
CA GLN A 975 21.48 0.49 30.54
C GLN A 975 20.94 -0.01 29.21
N ILE A 976 21.38 -1.21 28.83
CA ILE A 976 20.84 -1.98 27.71
C ILE A 976 20.17 -3.22 28.29
N LEU A 977 18.87 -3.36 28.06
CA LEU A 977 18.04 -4.43 28.61
C LEU A 977 17.46 -5.22 27.44
N VAL A 978 17.58 -6.56 27.47
CA VAL A 978 17.06 -7.42 26.40
C VAL A 978 16.25 -8.59 26.98
N GLY A 979 15.09 -8.85 26.37
CA GLY A 979 14.18 -9.91 26.77
C GLY A 979 12.99 -10.08 25.82
N ASP A 980 11.85 -10.53 26.35
CA ASP A 980 10.64 -10.84 25.56
C ASP A 980 9.39 -10.05 25.99
N SER A 981 9.52 -9.14 26.96
CA SER A 981 8.52 -8.17 27.39
C SER A 981 9.16 -7.09 28.26
N SER A 982 8.48 -5.95 28.45
CA SER A 982 8.94 -4.87 29.33
C SER A 982 9.19 -5.30 30.80
N ARG A 983 8.62 -6.44 31.24
CA ARG A 983 8.81 -6.99 32.60
C ARG A 983 9.58 -8.29 32.65
N ASN A 984 10.09 -8.80 31.53
CA ASN A 984 10.99 -9.95 31.49
C ASN A 984 12.22 -9.60 30.65
N LEU A 985 13.20 -8.97 31.31
CA LEU A 985 14.44 -8.46 30.71
C LEU A 985 15.65 -9.14 31.36
N PRO A 986 15.88 -10.45 31.12
CA PRO A 986 16.90 -11.23 31.82
C PRO A 986 18.34 -10.83 31.47
N LEU A 987 18.55 -10.12 30.37
CA LEU A 987 19.86 -9.66 29.95
C LEU A 987 20.02 -8.17 30.23
N THR A 988 21.10 -7.82 30.95
CA THR A 988 21.45 -6.42 31.23
C THR A 988 22.92 -6.18 30.88
N GLY A 989 23.16 -5.08 30.17
CA GLY A 989 24.48 -4.57 29.84
C GLY A 989 24.48 -3.05 29.87
N THR A 990 25.58 -2.42 29.46
CA THR A 990 25.68 -0.97 29.44
C THR A 990 26.41 -0.46 28.22
N VAL A 991 26.08 0.77 27.81
CA VAL A 991 26.84 1.57 26.86
C VAL A 991 27.21 2.90 27.52
N THR A 992 28.43 3.36 27.31
CA THR A 992 28.90 4.65 27.86
C THR A 992 28.93 5.71 26.78
N VAL A 993 28.30 6.85 27.05
CA VAL A 993 28.43 8.08 26.28
C VAL A 993 29.51 8.92 26.97
N PRO A 994 30.69 9.11 26.35
CA PRO A 994 31.84 9.73 27.03
C PRO A 994 31.67 11.24 27.23
N THR A 995 30.92 11.91 26.36
CA THR A 995 30.73 13.36 26.37
C THR A 995 29.32 13.71 25.93
N THR A 996 28.73 14.74 26.53
CA THR A 996 27.39 15.23 26.15
C THR A 996 27.40 15.71 24.71
N VAL A 997 26.41 15.27 23.93
CA VAL A 997 26.20 15.67 22.54
C VAL A 997 24.92 16.50 22.47
N ASN A 998 25.02 17.71 21.89
CA ASN A 998 23.89 18.60 21.68
C ASN A 998 23.71 18.84 20.17
N GLY A 999 22.47 18.93 19.69
CA GLY A 999 22.18 19.35 18.32
C GLY A 999 20.98 18.65 17.73
N ASN A 1000 20.64 18.99 16.48
CA ASN A 1000 19.70 18.20 15.68
C ASN A 1000 20.36 16.84 15.43
N LEU A 1001 20.22 15.94 16.41
CA LEU A 1001 20.58 14.53 16.32
C LEU A 1001 19.55 13.79 15.44
N ALA A 1002 19.04 14.48 14.41
CA ALA A 1002 18.13 13.91 13.43
C ALA A 1002 18.77 12.62 12.92
N ALA A 1003 18.03 11.56 13.18
CA ALA A 1003 18.33 10.17 12.93
C ALA A 1003 19.36 9.95 11.81
N SER A 1004 20.59 9.65 12.23
CA SER A 1004 21.40 8.65 11.54
C SER A 1004 20.80 7.26 11.73
N ILE A 1005 19.51 7.08 11.43
CA ILE A 1005 18.95 5.76 11.10
C ILE A 1005 19.37 5.56 9.66
N ALA A 1006 20.46 4.81 9.48
CA ALA A 1006 20.93 4.44 8.16
C ALA A 1006 19.74 3.85 7.35
N PRO A 1007 19.48 4.30 6.11
CA PRO A 1007 18.70 3.47 5.20
C PRO A 1007 19.41 2.11 5.14
N LYS A 1008 18.62 1.05 5.33
CA LYS A 1008 19.06 -0.35 5.24
C LYS A 1008 20.05 -0.49 4.09
N ALA A 1009 21.25 -0.99 4.40
CA ALA A 1009 22.31 -1.21 3.43
C ALA A 1009 21.75 -1.95 2.21
N ALA A 1010 21.82 -1.30 1.04
CA ALA A 1010 21.76 -2.01 -0.23
C ALA A 1010 22.86 -3.07 -0.20
N ALA A 1011 22.50 -4.30 -0.58
CA ALA A 1011 23.36 -5.47 -0.56
C ALA A 1011 24.77 -5.16 -1.10
N ALA A 1012 25.80 -5.65 -0.40
CA ALA A 1012 27.18 -5.60 -0.86
C ALA A 1012 27.33 -6.39 -2.16
N GLY A 1013 27.15 -5.72 -3.29
CA GLY A 1013 27.55 -6.19 -4.61
C GLY A 1013 29.06 -6.04 -4.76
N THR A 1014 29.75 -7.16 -4.91
CA THR A 1014 31.16 -7.20 -5.29
C THR A 1014 31.29 -6.97 -6.79
N GLY A 1015 32.10 -6.00 -7.22
CA GLY A 1015 32.65 -5.94 -8.59
C GLY A 1015 32.07 -4.90 -9.56
N THR A 1016 32.83 -3.83 -9.76
CA THR A 1016 33.08 -3.08 -11.02
C THR A 1016 31.92 -2.87 -12.02
N ALA A 1017 31.10 -1.87 -11.75
CA ALA A 1017 30.53 -0.92 -12.72
C ALA A 1017 30.11 0.34 -11.92
N ALA A 1018 30.17 1.54 -12.51
CA ALA A 1018 29.86 2.78 -11.80
C ALA A 1018 28.41 2.75 -11.28
N ALA A 1019 28.23 2.69 -9.95
CA ALA A 1019 26.94 3.01 -9.34
C ALA A 1019 26.63 4.49 -9.63
N PRO A 1020 25.38 4.86 -9.99
CA PRO A 1020 24.99 6.25 -10.10
C PRO A 1020 25.24 6.96 -8.75
N LEU A 1021 25.62 8.23 -8.81
CA LEU A 1021 25.55 9.11 -7.64
C LEU A 1021 24.09 9.21 -7.21
N THR A 1022 23.71 8.45 -6.19
CA THR A 1022 22.43 8.62 -5.52
C THR A 1022 22.60 9.69 -4.45
N LEU A 1023 22.03 10.87 -4.70
CA LEU A 1023 21.64 11.74 -3.60
C LEU A 1023 20.23 11.34 -3.23
N SER A 1024 20.00 10.96 -1.97
CA SER A 1024 18.66 11.04 -1.42
C SER A 1024 18.25 12.50 -1.41
N ASN A 1025 17.06 12.82 -1.91
CA ASN A 1025 16.49 14.16 -1.80
C ASN A 1025 16.23 14.45 -0.30
N PRO A 1026 16.95 15.37 0.35
CA PRO A 1026 16.62 15.79 1.70
C PRO A 1026 15.63 16.94 1.55
N HIS A 1027 14.33 16.64 1.56
CA HIS A 1027 13.21 17.59 1.54
C HIS A 1027 13.18 18.61 2.70
N GLY A 1028 14.26 19.38 2.88
CA GLY A 1028 14.41 20.35 3.97
C GLY A 1028 15.76 21.06 4.00
N MET A 1029 16.43 21.21 2.85
CA MET A 1029 17.55 22.14 2.75
C MET A 1029 17.04 23.58 2.75
N SER A 1030 16.64 24.01 3.94
CA SER A 1030 16.46 25.40 4.30
C SER A 1030 17.62 25.85 5.19
N SER A 1031 18.18 27.03 4.93
CA SER A 1031 19.20 27.62 5.80
C SER A 1031 18.84 29.06 6.11
N PRO A 1032 18.86 29.51 7.38
CA PRO A 1032 18.62 30.91 7.66
C PRO A 1032 19.72 31.79 7.03
N VAL A 1033 19.34 32.94 6.49
CA VAL A 1033 20.29 33.91 5.91
C VAL A 1033 21.34 34.29 6.98
N HIS A 1034 22.60 34.39 6.57
CA HIS A 1034 23.77 34.65 7.42
C HIS A 1034 24.14 33.55 8.44
N LYS A 1035 23.49 32.39 8.43
CA LYS A 1035 23.91 31.23 9.23
C LYS A 1035 24.84 30.32 8.43
N LYS A 1036 25.94 29.90 9.07
CA LYS A 1036 26.91 29.00 8.45
C LYS A 1036 26.29 27.61 8.28
N VAL A 1037 26.43 27.02 7.10
CA VAL A 1037 26.17 25.62 6.80
C VAL A 1037 27.49 24.89 6.57
N ASP A 1038 27.60 23.66 7.08
CA ASP A 1038 28.79 22.81 6.99
C ASP A 1038 28.35 21.33 7.01
N TRP A 1039 28.21 20.72 5.84
CA TRP A 1039 27.75 19.33 5.72
C TRP A 1039 28.24 18.70 4.41
N ALA A 1040 28.32 17.38 4.35
CA ALA A 1040 28.87 16.66 3.21
C ALA A 1040 27.83 15.78 2.49
N LEU A 1041 28.03 15.56 1.20
CA LEU A 1041 27.21 14.66 0.39
C LEU A 1041 27.20 13.23 0.97
N ASP A 1042 26.03 12.60 0.95
CA ASP A 1042 25.89 11.17 1.21
C ASP A 1042 26.32 10.34 -0.01
N GLY A 1043 26.78 9.10 0.23
CA GLY A 1043 27.20 8.19 -0.85
C GLY A 1043 28.51 8.56 -1.55
N ARG A 1044 29.41 9.30 -0.88
CA ARG A 1044 30.70 9.70 -1.45
C ARG A 1044 31.54 8.50 -1.91
N THR A 1045 32.10 8.60 -3.10
CA THR A 1045 33.08 7.62 -3.61
C THR A 1045 34.48 8.10 -3.29
N SER A 1046 35.30 7.22 -2.70
CA SER A 1046 36.67 7.56 -2.32
C SER A 1046 37.48 7.99 -3.55
N GLY A 1047 38.09 9.18 -3.48
CA GLY A 1047 38.88 9.77 -4.56
C GLY A 1047 38.10 10.50 -5.66
N ALA A 1048 36.77 10.64 -5.55
CA ALA A 1048 35.98 11.45 -6.47
C ALA A 1048 36.09 12.96 -6.17
N THR A 1049 35.91 13.78 -7.21
CA THR A 1049 35.81 15.24 -7.11
C THR A 1049 34.39 15.73 -7.40
N TYR A 1050 33.92 16.70 -6.63
CA TYR A 1050 32.56 17.25 -6.74
C TYR A 1050 32.54 18.71 -7.16
N THR A 1051 31.54 19.08 -7.95
CA THR A 1051 31.26 20.46 -8.39
C THR A 1051 29.76 20.73 -8.31
N ALA A 1052 29.35 21.99 -8.10
CA ALA A 1052 27.95 22.37 -8.09
C ALA A 1052 27.68 23.65 -8.89
N THR A 1053 26.47 23.74 -9.44
CA THR A 1053 25.92 24.94 -10.09
C THR A 1053 24.61 25.34 -9.43
N GLY A 1054 24.28 26.64 -9.43
CA GLY A 1054 23.01 27.13 -8.89
C GLY A 1054 22.95 27.23 -7.37
N LEU A 1055 24.11 27.30 -6.69
CA LEU A 1055 24.16 27.48 -5.24
C LEU A 1055 23.56 28.83 -4.79
N PRO A 1056 22.94 28.89 -3.60
CA PRO A 1056 22.59 30.17 -2.98
C PRO A 1056 23.83 31.07 -2.87
N PRO A 1057 23.70 32.40 -3.09
CA PRO A 1057 24.81 33.34 -2.90
C PRO A 1057 25.43 33.19 -1.51
N GLY A 1058 26.75 33.01 -1.44
CA GLY A 1058 27.48 32.81 -0.17
C GLY A 1058 27.65 31.36 0.28
N ILE A 1059 27.06 30.39 -0.45
CA ILE A 1059 27.32 28.95 -0.27
C ILE A 1059 28.30 28.46 -1.34
N SER A 1060 29.19 27.55 -0.96
CA SER A 1060 30.19 26.91 -1.83
C SER A 1060 30.23 25.40 -1.60
N LEU A 1061 30.59 24.64 -2.63
CA LEU A 1061 30.85 23.20 -2.53
C LEU A 1061 32.35 22.94 -2.72
N ALA A 1062 32.97 22.31 -1.73
CA ALA A 1062 34.36 21.85 -1.80
C ALA A 1062 34.48 20.56 -2.64
N ALA A 1063 35.68 20.32 -3.17
CA ALA A 1063 35.95 19.21 -4.08
C ALA A 1063 35.74 17.82 -3.44
N ASP A 1064 35.74 17.73 -2.11
CA ASP A 1064 35.47 16.52 -1.32
C ASP A 1064 33.97 16.27 -1.05
N GLY A 1065 33.11 17.11 -1.63
CA GLY A 1065 31.66 17.04 -1.50
C GLY A 1065 31.10 17.77 -0.28
N THR A 1066 31.86 18.68 0.35
CA THR A 1066 31.42 19.43 1.53
C THR A 1066 30.85 20.80 1.17
N PHE A 1067 29.59 21.08 1.51
CA PHE A 1067 29.00 22.42 1.40
C PHE A 1067 29.44 23.28 2.57
N THR A 1068 29.94 24.49 2.28
CA THR A 1068 30.36 25.46 3.30
C THR A 1068 29.97 26.88 2.92
N GLY A 1069 29.71 27.71 3.94
CA GLY A 1069 29.43 29.14 3.77
C GLY A 1069 28.16 29.57 4.48
N ALA A 1070 27.69 30.78 4.21
CA ALA A 1070 26.41 31.28 4.74
C ALA A 1070 25.65 31.98 3.61
N ALA A 1071 24.37 31.65 3.44
CA ALA A 1071 23.55 32.28 2.42
C ALA A 1071 23.45 33.79 2.70
N SER A 1072 23.77 34.62 1.72
CA SER A 1072 23.81 36.07 1.87
C SER A 1072 22.51 36.76 1.44
N LYS A 1073 21.52 36.00 0.99
CA LYS A 1073 20.22 36.49 0.51
C LYS A 1073 19.16 35.42 0.78
N ALA A 1074 17.92 35.83 1.05
CA ALA A 1074 16.76 34.95 1.09
C ALA A 1074 16.27 34.60 -0.33
N GLY A 1075 15.69 33.41 -0.51
CA GLY A 1075 15.17 32.94 -1.80
C GLY A 1075 15.24 31.43 -1.95
N THR A 1076 14.94 30.95 -3.15
CA THR A 1076 14.94 29.53 -3.49
C THR A 1076 15.79 29.31 -4.74
N TRP A 1077 16.69 28.33 -4.71
CA TRP A 1077 17.62 28.03 -5.79
C TRP A 1077 17.57 26.56 -6.18
N THR A 1078 17.66 26.30 -7.48
CA THR A 1078 17.86 24.95 -8.02
C THR A 1078 19.36 24.67 -8.10
N VAL A 1079 19.84 23.76 -7.26
CA VAL A 1079 21.25 23.37 -7.17
C VAL A 1079 21.46 22.06 -7.91
N THR A 1080 22.42 22.01 -8.82
CA THR A 1080 22.87 20.77 -9.45
C THR A 1080 24.28 20.43 -8.99
N VAL A 1081 24.47 19.24 -8.44
CA VAL A 1081 25.77 18.71 -8.02
C VAL A 1081 26.21 17.63 -9.01
N THR A 1082 27.45 17.71 -9.47
CA THR A 1082 28.09 16.73 -10.35
C THR A 1082 29.29 16.14 -9.64
N GLY A 1083 29.35 14.82 -9.51
CA GLY A 1083 30.54 14.12 -9.01
C GLY A 1083 31.23 13.35 -10.13
N ARG A 1084 32.56 13.38 -10.12
CA ARG A 1084 33.42 12.69 -11.09
C ARG A 1084 34.41 11.79 -10.36
N ASN A 1085 34.41 10.50 -10.68
CA ASN A 1085 35.32 9.53 -10.07
C ASN A 1085 36.73 9.59 -10.68
N THR A 1086 37.69 8.86 -10.10
CA THR A 1086 39.09 8.77 -10.57
C THR A 1086 39.24 8.15 -11.97
N ALA A 1087 38.21 7.46 -12.47
CA ALA A 1087 38.16 6.87 -13.80
C ALA A 1087 37.52 7.79 -14.87
N GLY A 1088 37.11 9.02 -14.50
CA GLY A 1088 36.54 10.01 -15.41
C GLY A 1088 35.03 9.88 -15.67
N SER A 1089 34.34 8.91 -15.05
CA SER A 1089 32.88 8.80 -15.12
C SER A 1089 32.21 9.87 -14.25
N GLN A 1090 31.09 10.40 -14.71
CA GLN A 1090 30.37 11.51 -14.06
C GLN A 1090 28.89 11.18 -13.84
N GLY A 1091 28.37 11.59 -12.68
CA GLY A 1091 26.94 11.54 -12.34
C GLY A 1091 26.51 12.88 -11.78
N SER A 1092 25.24 13.26 -11.96
CA SER A 1092 24.70 14.54 -11.46
C SER A 1092 23.35 14.36 -10.79
N VAL A 1093 23.05 15.25 -9.86
CA VAL A 1093 21.80 15.32 -9.12
C VAL A 1093 21.37 16.78 -8.98
N THR A 1094 20.07 17.05 -9.07
CA THR A 1094 19.51 18.40 -8.94
C THR A 1094 18.46 18.44 -7.83
N PHE A 1095 18.53 19.46 -6.97
CA PHE A 1095 17.62 19.66 -5.85
C PHE A 1095 17.32 21.16 -5.62
N VAL A 1096 16.39 21.45 -4.72
CA VAL A 1096 15.99 22.82 -4.36
C VAL A 1096 16.53 23.18 -2.97
N TRP A 1097 17.18 24.35 -2.83
CA TRP A 1097 17.65 24.91 -1.56
C TRP A 1097 16.94 26.24 -1.29
N THR A 1098 16.29 26.39 -0.14
CA THR A 1098 15.66 27.64 0.29
C THR A 1098 16.52 28.34 1.35
N ALA A 1099 16.79 29.63 1.24
CA ALA A 1099 17.33 30.42 2.33
C ALA A 1099 16.25 31.37 2.85
N ILE A 1100 16.00 31.33 4.16
CA ILE A 1100 14.94 32.09 4.84
C ILE A 1100 15.50 33.22 5.70
#